data_AF-A8NTD9-F1
#
_entry.id   AF-A8NTD9-F1
#
_cell.length_a   1.000
_cell.length_b   1.000
_cell.length_c   1.000
_cell.angle_alpha   90.00
_cell.angle_beta   90.00
_cell.angle_gamma   90.00
#
_symmetry.space_group_name_H-M   'P 1'
#
loop_
_entity.id
_entity.type
_entity.pdbx_description
1 polymer ?
#
loop_
_entity_poly.entity_id
_entity_poly.type
_entity_poly.pdbx_seq_one_letter_code
_entity_poly.pdbx_strand_id
1 'polypeptide(L)'
;MTSHFSFDQDFYRLFEWTVDVDVCHENDASVGASLDTFIDSIENNAVGLFGVYGVKGALTKLALATYSRVLIISVKPGTKVKSALVTRRRLETDILAASTITKEGFLLDSLSYSLFHDLGVRIKHAFNLTKSFGSPSLQNFIDVLGDRDIDNKEAARSLFKTLEKREVTNAETARHAWLTVASGLLPDIQKKRPKRIAIDTVVMDVHHLKVVSKLHRHQALLRNLVPDVVQNEVSGDAKFKGGNISVVSARFKTRIQYTGGQQTLQLCMKQGDRVVNIAAKTKKVDGRSVSITSSSKTKLPAAGALVSVKTIGREPPSNSEAIRTNLFGQILQGRSSILTNPFVRTIWLPHEKPNWVPVKAMSSMCSGLVPSSTYNLNVSQVTAVNAILSPAQHDRVVLVHGPPGTGKTTVIGAATYNLTSRDPQACIWLVAHSNVAVKNIAEKLVQIGFEDFRLVVSKDFHYDWHEHLYQKVEHRMIRTDSLPKTAIEASRMVLGSRVILCTLTTLLNDKLSNIARVVPVEALVVDEASQIEVGDYIPIINRYQSTLRKLVFIGDHKQLAPYGSEDVKELESIFEKDHLCKRAIMLDTQYRMPIPIGAFISQHVYGGKLKSQHPLSSFKTCRFVDVKGSSEMKRGHSWVNIKEVQAVIALARTLDASKMSFKIITPYDPQRSMIENQLKQEKLPHEDKCFNVDSFQGNEADYIIISLVRSDKLGFLQESRRVNVMLTRCKRGMVICTSRHFVQSIAKGSLVGKLAATVGEKAWMESKRVLYSNANPFN
;
A
#
# COMPACT_ATOMS: atom_id res chain seq x y z
N MET A 1 18.51 -8.99 33.71
CA MET A 1 19.94 -9.13 34.03
C MET A 1 20.62 -7.94 33.38
N THR A 2 21.15 -7.05 34.22
CA THR A 2 21.97 -5.93 33.76
C THR A 2 23.29 -6.45 33.21
N SER A 3 23.67 -6.02 32.01
CA SER A 3 24.99 -6.33 31.42
C SER A 3 25.75 -5.05 31.18
N HIS A 4 27.06 -5.08 31.40
CA HIS A 4 27.95 -3.94 31.27
C HIS A 4 29.09 -4.28 30.32
N PHE A 5 29.47 -3.35 29.43
CA PHE A 5 30.65 -3.46 28.57
C PHE A 5 31.14 -2.06 28.19
N SER A 6 32.37 -1.93 27.71
CA SER A 6 32.90 -0.67 27.19
C SER A 6 33.40 -0.82 25.75
N PHE A 7 33.53 0.30 25.05
CA PHE A 7 34.20 0.35 23.75
C PHE A 7 34.98 1.64 23.57
N ASP A 8 36.12 1.56 22.88
CA ASP A 8 36.84 2.73 22.40
C ASP A 8 36.23 3.19 21.08
N GLN A 9 36.03 4.50 20.95
CA GLN A 9 35.51 5.07 19.71
C GLN A 9 36.59 5.11 18.63
N ASP A 10 36.21 4.80 17.38
CA ASP A 10 37.12 4.74 16.23
C ASP A 10 36.72 5.72 15.11
N PHE A 11 35.86 6.69 15.39
CA PHE A 11 35.28 7.59 14.39
C PHE A 11 36.07 8.89 14.22
N TYR A 12 36.52 9.47 15.34
CA TYR A 12 37.12 10.81 15.39
C TYR A 12 38.46 10.79 16.15
N ARG A 13 39.57 11.25 15.57
CA ARG A 13 40.83 11.41 16.33
C ARG A 13 40.79 12.49 17.41
N LEU A 14 39.83 13.41 17.33
CA LEU A 14 39.68 14.53 18.26
C LEU A 14 39.29 14.11 19.68
N PHE A 15 38.81 12.87 19.87
CA PHE A 15 38.29 12.39 21.14
C PHE A 15 38.99 11.08 21.53
N GLU A 16 39.61 11.00 22.69
CA GLU A 16 40.12 9.74 23.26
C GLU A 16 39.20 9.32 24.41
N TRP A 17 38.03 8.75 24.05
CA TRP A 17 37.05 8.29 25.04
C TRP A 17 36.83 6.79 24.93
N THR A 18 36.99 6.13 26.08
CA THR A 18 36.38 4.84 26.35
C THR A 18 34.96 5.09 26.84
N VAL A 19 33.98 4.47 26.19
CA VAL A 19 32.55 4.68 26.46
C VAL A 19 31.99 3.48 27.21
N ASP A 20 31.49 3.72 28.42
CA ASP A 20 30.85 2.70 29.25
C ASP A 20 29.40 2.47 28.80
N VAL A 21 28.97 1.21 28.70
CA VAL A 21 27.63 0.84 28.26
C VAL A 21 26.92 0.00 29.30
N ASP A 22 25.83 0.54 29.84
CA ASP A 22 24.90 -0.16 30.71
C ASP A 22 23.69 -0.64 29.90
N VAL A 23 23.36 -1.93 30.00
CA VAL A 23 22.16 -2.50 29.38
C VAL A 23 21.25 -3.03 30.46
N CYS A 24 20.02 -2.52 30.51
CA CYS A 24 19.01 -2.91 31.50
C CYS A 24 17.66 -3.19 30.83
N HIS A 25 16.77 -3.87 31.55
CA HIS A 25 15.36 -3.94 31.19
C HIS A 25 14.58 -2.90 31.99
N GLU A 26 13.56 -2.27 31.40
CA GLU A 26 12.73 -1.24 32.07
C GLU A 26 12.05 -1.68 33.37
N ASN A 27 12.02 -3.01 33.64
CA ASN A 27 11.40 -3.62 34.81
C ASN A 27 12.42 -3.95 35.90
N ASP A 28 13.72 -3.91 35.58
CA ASP A 28 14.78 -4.31 36.50
C ASP A 28 14.89 -3.28 37.63
N ALA A 29 15.05 -3.74 38.87
CA ALA A 29 15.17 -2.85 40.03
C ALA A 29 16.40 -1.93 39.95
N SER A 30 17.46 -2.38 39.25
CA SER A 30 18.70 -1.63 39.05
C SER A 30 18.59 -0.48 38.04
N VAL A 31 17.52 -0.40 37.24
CA VAL A 31 17.38 0.63 36.21
C VAL A 31 17.37 2.05 36.80
N GLY A 32 16.85 2.21 38.02
CA GLY A 32 16.86 3.50 38.72
C GLY A 32 18.29 3.99 38.96
N ALA A 33 19.15 3.14 39.53
CA ALA A 33 20.56 3.49 39.79
C ALA A 33 21.33 3.75 38.49
N SER A 34 21.14 2.92 37.45
CA SER A 34 21.77 3.16 36.14
C SER A 34 21.29 4.47 35.49
N LEU A 35 20.04 4.87 35.71
CA LEU A 35 19.50 6.13 35.22
C LEU A 35 20.10 7.32 35.98
N ASP A 36 20.28 7.21 37.30
CA ASP A 36 20.93 8.23 38.13
C ASP A 36 22.38 8.43 37.69
N THR A 37 23.16 7.34 37.57
CA THR A 37 24.54 7.42 37.07
C THR A 37 24.62 8.00 35.65
N PHE A 38 23.65 7.69 34.79
CA PHE A 38 23.58 8.27 33.45
C PHE A 38 23.33 9.79 33.51
N ILE A 39 22.36 10.24 34.31
CA ILE A 39 22.01 11.66 34.47
C ILE A 39 23.23 12.46 34.99
N ASP A 40 23.96 11.91 35.96
CA ASP A 40 25.16 12.55 36.51
C ASP A 40 26.28 12.71 35.46
N SER A 41 26.29 11.86 34.43
CA SER A 41 27.26 11.94 33.32
C SER A 41 26.89 12.94 32.21
N ILE A 42 25.73 13.62 32.30
CA ILE A 42 25.28 14.54 31.25
C ILE A 42 26.12 15.80 31.28
N GLU A 43 27.01 15.92 30.30
CA GLU A 43 27.83 17.10 30.07
C GLU A 43 27.24 17.97 28.95
N ASN A 44 27.50 19.28 28.99
CA ASN A 44 27.05 20.25 27.98
C ASN A 44 25.53 20.25 27.71
N ASN A 45 24.73 19.75 28.66
CA ASN A 45 23.28 19.64 28.56
C ASN A 45 22.80 18.95 27.27
N ALA A 46 23.52 17.93 26.79
CA ALA A 46 23.18 17.23 25.55
C ALA A 46 23.16 15.71 25.76
N VAL A 47 22.17 15.05 25.14
CA VAL A 47 21.99 13.59 25.17
C VAL A 47 21.73 13.08 23.75
N GLY A 48 22.49 12.07 23.35
CA GLY A 48 22.28 11.32 22.13
C GLY A 48 21.20 10.26 22.30
N LEU A 49 20.34 10.09 21.31
CA LEU A 49 19.23 9.15 21.33
C LEU A 49 19.27 8.22 20.12
N PHE A 50 18.97 6.94 20.38
CA PHE A 50 18.72 5.97 19.32
C PHE A 50 17.67 4.96 19.72
N GLY A 51 16.75 4.65 18.79
CA GLY A 51 15.68 3.69 19.00
C GLY A 51 15.87 2.43 18.15
N VAL A 52 15.65 1.26 18.74
CA VAL A 52 15.62 -0.02 18.04
C VAL A 52 14.19 -0.53 17.99
N TYR A 53 13.77 -1.04 16.84
CA TYR A 53 12.39 -1.45 16.58
C TYR A 53 12.33 -2.94 16.25
N GLY A 54 11.32 -3.63 16.77
CA GLY A 54 11.04 -5.03 16.44
C GLY A 54 10.34 -5.19 15.09
N VAL A 55 10.04 -6.44 14.71
CA VAL A 55 9.40 -6.79 13.42
C VAL A 55 8.07 -6.06 13.18
N LYS A 56 7.31 -5.82 14.25
CA LYS A 56 6.04 -5.05 14.22
C LYS A 56 6.23 -3.52 14.28
N GLY A 57 7.44 -3.04 14.05
CA GLY A 57 7.78 -1.61 14.11
C GLY A 57 7.73 -0.99 15.52
N ALA A 58 7.52 -1.80 16.56
CA ALA A 58 7.42 -1.32 17.94
C ALA A 58 8.79 -1.14 18.57
N LEU A 59 8.94 -0.07 19.37
CA LEU A 59 10.18 0.24 20.07
C LEU A 59 10.50 -0.89 21.05
N THR A 60 11.67 -1.51 20.91
CA THR A 60 12.15 -2.60 21.76
C THR A 60 13.35 -2.21 22.59
N LYS A 61 14.13 -1.21 22.15
CA LYS A 61 15.21 -0.62 22.94
C LYS A 61 15.27 0.89 22.72
N LEU A 62 15.55 1.62 23.79
CA LEU A 62 15.92 3.03 23.77
C LEU A 62 17.34 3.16 24.30
N ALA A 63 18.22 3.76 23.51
CA ALA A 63 19.57 4.08 23.93
C ALA A 63 19.69 5.58 24.16
N LEU A 64 20.26 5.94 25.31
CA LEU A 64 20.62 7.29 25.73
C LEU A 64 22.14 7.37 25.79
N ALA A 65 22.76 8.43 25.30
CA ALA A 65 24.21 8.57 25.32
C ALA A 65 24.67 9.95 25.79
N THR A 66 25.71 9.96 26.61
CA THR A 66 26.60 11.10 26.89
C THR A 66 27.94 10.84 26.19
N TYR A 67 28.95 11.67 26.42
CA TYR A 67 30.26 11.48 25.81
C TYR A 67 31.02 10.26 26.36
N SER A 68 30.80 9.93 27.64
CA SER A 68 31.50 8.87 28.35
C SER A 68 30.62 7.66 28.66
N ARG A 69 29.29 7.75 28.52
CA ARG A 69 28.37 6.66 28.88
C ARG A 69 27.20 6.48 27.92
N VAL A 70 26.76 5.24 27.75
CA VAL A 70 25.52 4.87 27.07
C VAL A 70 24.65 4.01 27.99
N LEU A 71 23.37 4.36 28.11
CA LEU A 71 22.36 3.55 28.78
C LEU A 71 21.39 2.98 27.73
N ILE A 72 21.36 1.66 27.58
CA ILE A 72 20.41 0.94 26.72
C ILE A 72 19.32 0.32 27.58
N ILE A 73 18.10 0.80 27.40
CA ILE A 73 16.91 0.31 28.11
C ILE A 73 16.09 -0.54 27.14
N SER A 74 16.02 -1.84 27.42
CA SER A 74 15.08 -2.74 26.75
C SER A 74 13.67 -2.48 27.26
N VAL A 75 12.75 -2.24 26.33
CA VAL A 75 11.35 -1.85 26.60
C VAL A 75 10.38 -2.83 25.98
N LYS A 76 9.23 -3.00 26.64
CA LYS A 76 8.10 -3.81 26.17
C LYS A 76 6.87 -2.93 25.98
N PRO A 77 6.51 -2.60 24.73
CA PRO A 77 5.30 -1.84 24.40
C PRO A 77 4.06 -2.41 25.08
N GLY A 78 3.22 -1.52 25.64
CA GLY A 78 1.97 -1.91 26.29
C GLY A 78 2.09 -2.59 27.67
N THR A 79 3.30 -2.71 28.24
CA THR A 79 3.44 -3.19 29.63
C THR A 79 2.74 -2.24 30.61
N LYS A 80 2.12 -2.81 31.65
CA LYS A 80 1.48 -2.05 32.75
C LYS A 80 2.16 -2.32 34.10
N VAL A 81 3.34 -2.95 34.09
CA VAL A 81 4.10 -3.25 35.30
C VAL A 81 4.51 -1.94 35.98
N LYS A 82 4.30 -1.85 37.30
CA LYS A 82 4.54 -0.63 38.08
C LYS A 82 5.99 -0.13 37.94
N SER A 83 6.98 -1.02 37.97
CA SER A 83 8.40 -0.65 37.79
C SER A 83 8.65 -0.01 36.43
N ALA A 84 8.17 -0.60 35.33
CA ALA A 84 8.26 0.03 34.00
C ALA A 84 7.59 1.40 33.94
N LEU A 85 6.41 1.58 34.54
CA LEU A 85 5.73 2.88 34.55
C LEU A 85 6.53 3.94 35.32
N VAL A 86 7.17 3.55 36.42
CA VAL A 86 8.09 4.43 37.17
C VAL A 86 9.30 4.80 36.31
N THR A 87 9.96 3.82 35.68
CA THR A 87 11.10 4.05 34.79
C THR A 87 10.75 5.00 33.65
N ARG A 88 9.61 4.79 32.98
CA ARG A 88 9.13 5.64 31.88
C ARG A 88 8.82 7.06 32.34
N ARG A 89 8.21 7.22 33.51
CA ARG A 89 7.93 8.53 34.09
C ARG A 89 9.23 9.29 34.37
N ARG A 90 10.22 8.63 34.97
CA ARG A 90 11.55 9.22 35.21
C ARG A 90 12.27 9.58 33.91
N LEU A 91 12.24 8.71 32.91
CA LEU A 91 12.78 9.00 31.58
C LEU A 91 12.14 10.24 30.96
N GLU A 92 10.83 10.40 31.11
CA GLU A 92 10.11 11.59 30.65
C GLU A 92 10.50 12.83 31.44
N THR A 93 10.39 12.82 32.76
CA THR A 93 10.58 14.01 33.60
C THR A 93 12.03 14.48 33.64
N ASP A 94 12.96 13.54 33.82
CA ASP A 94 14.35 13.84 34.18
C ASP A 94 15.17 14.12 32.92
N ILE A 95 14.79 13.52 31.78
CA ILE A 95 15.56 13.61 30.52
C ILE A 95 14.68 14.12 29.38
N LEU A 96 13.72 13.34 28.90
CA LEU A 96 13.10 13.52 27.57
C LEU A 96 12.23 14.78 27.45
N ALA A 97 11.49 15.14 28.50
CA ALA A 97 10.69 16.35 28.58
C ALA A 97 11.40 17.53 29.29
N ALA A 98 12.63 17.34 29.79
CA ALA A 98 13.43 18.40 30.40
C ALA A 98 13.86 19.44 29.35
N SER A 99 13.51 20.71 29.52
CA SER A 99 13.88 21.78 28.56
C SER A 99 15.35 22.14 28.56
N THR A 100 16.03 21.88 29.68
CA THR A 100 17.45 22.17 29.86
C THR A 100 18.33 21.23 29.05
N ILE A 101 17.85 20.01 28.77
CA ILE A 101 18.62 18.98 28.06
C ILE A 101 18.22 18.96 26.59
N THR A 102 19.22 19.12 25.72
CA THR A 102 19.14 18.94 24.27
C THR A 102 19.18 17.47 23.91
N LYS A 103 18.25 17.01 23.07
CA LYS A 103 18.24 15.62 22.58
C LYS A 103 18.63 15.62 21.12
N GLU A 104 19.59 14.80 20.75
CA GLU A 104 20.04 14.68 19.38
C GLU A 104 19.94 13.23 18.92
N GLY A 105 19.67 13.03 17.64
CA GLY A 105 19.52 11.68 17.12
C GLY A 105 19.31 11.67 15.62
N PHE A 106 19.54 10.50 15.04
CA PHE A 106 19.07 10.19 13.69
C PHE A 106 17.63 9.72 13.77
N LEU A 107 16.76 10.20 12.86
CA LEU A 107 15.36 9.75 12.77
C LEU A 107 14.56 10.00 14.06
N LEU A 108 14.81 11.13 14.74
CA LEU A 108 14.10 11.47 15.98
C LEU A 108 12.60 11.64 15.78
N ASP A 109 12.14 11.91 14.56
CA ASP A 109 10.72 11.90 14.21
C ASP A 109 10.08 10.53 14.50
N SER A 110 10.68 9.46 13.98
CA SER A 110 10.21 8.09 14.19
C SER A 110 10.26 7.68 15.66
N LEU A 111 11.34 8.08 16.35
CA LEU A 111 11.50 7.80 17.78
C LEU A 111 10.46 8.55 18.62
N SER A 112 10.22 9.82 18.33
CA SER A 112 9.27 10.66 19.08
C SER A 112 7.85 10.09 19.03
N TYR A 113 7.40 9.66 17.83
CA TYR A 113 6.09 9.01 17.72
C TYR A 113 6.04 7.67 18.44
N SER A 114 7.13 6.90 18.43
CA SER A 114 7.17 5.58 19.07
C SER A 114 7.28 5.67 20.60
N LEU A 115 8.00 6.65 21.14
CA LEU A 115 8.03 6.95 22.58
C LEU A 115 6.61 7.19 23.10
N PHE A 116 5.82 7.99 22.40
CA PHE A 116 4.44 8.25 22.80
C PHE A 116 3.54 7.03 22.55
N HIS A 117 3.56 6.45 21.35
CA HIS A 117 2.65 5.37 20.97
C HIS A 117 2.87 4.10 21.78
N ASP A 118 4.13 3.71 22.03
CA ASP A 118 4.46 2.44 22.66
C ASP A 118 4.64 2.56 24.18
N LEU A 119 5.18 3.69 24.66
CA LEU A 119 5.54 3.88 26.06
C LEU A 119 4.69 4.94 26.78
N GLY A 120 3.96 5.79 26.05
CA GLY A 120 3.23 6.93 26.62
C GLY A 120 4.11 8.10 27.00
N VAL A 121 5.37 8.11 26.56
CA VAL A 121 6.40 9.09 26.95
C VAL A 121 6.47 10.22 25.93
N ARG A 122 6.57 11.46 26.41
CA ARG A 122 6.77 12.64 25.57
C ARG A 122 8.22 13.13 25.58
N ILE A 123 8.57 13.85 24.53
CA ILE A 123 9.89 14.43 24.29
C ILE A 123 9.76 15.89 23.82
N LYS A 124 10.67 16.74 24.29
CA LYS A 124 10.84 18.13 23.79
C LYS A 124 12.31 18.54 23.73
N HIS A 125 12.57 19.64 23.03
CA HIS A 125 13.92 20.16 22.77
C HIS A 125 14.81 19.12 22.06
N ALA A 126 14.20 18.42 21.09
CA ALA A 126 14.82 17.32 20.35
C ALA A 126 15.14 17.73 18.91
N PHE A 127 16.37 17.50 18.45
CA PHE A 127 16.87 17.93 17.15
C PHE A 127 17.25 16.74 16.30
N ASN A 128 16.52 16.54 15.22
CA ASN A 128 16.90 15.54 14.23
C ASN A 128 18.18 16.01 13.52
N LEU A 129 19.20 15.15 13.51
CA LEU A 129 20.49 15.51 12.94
C LEU A 129 20.46 15.48 11.41
N THR A 130 19.54 14.73 10.80
CA THR A 130 19.39 14.63 9.35
C THR A 130 18.67 15.85 8.77
N LYS A 131 19.13 16.35 7.61
CA LYS A 131 18.52 17.51 6.92
C LYS A 131 17.08 17.26 6.47
N SER A 132 16.74 16.00 6.18
CA SER A 132 15.39 15.56 5.80
C SER A 132 14.83 14.61 6.86
N PHE A 133 13.51 14.68 7.05
CA PHE A 133 12.76 13.63 7.73
C PHE A 133 12.72 12.36 6.88
N GLY A 134 12.79 11.19 7.51
CA GLY A 134 12.82 9.90 6.82
C GLY A 134 14.21 9.35 6.49
N SER A 135 14.26 8.33 5.63
CA SER A 135 15.46 7.52 5.37
C SER A 135 16.69 8.37 5.00
N PRO A 136 17.73 8.41 5.85
CA PRO A 136 18.94 9.15 5.54
C PRO A 136 19.63 8.54 4.32
N SER A 137 20.19 9.38 3.45
CA SER A 137 21.17 8.89 2.47
C SER A 137 22.52 8.70 3.16
N LEU A 138 23.36 7.79 2.66
CA LEU A 138 24.71 7.60 3.20
C LEU A 138 25.50 8.91 3.19
N GLN A 139 25.36 9.72 2.13
CA GLN A 139 26.04 11.02 2.07
C GLN A 139 25.51 11.99 3.12
N ASN A 140 24.18 12.09 3.30
CA ASN A 140 23.61 12.94 4.35
C ASN A 140 24.05 12.48 5.74
N PHE A 141 24.17 11.17 5.96
CA PHE A 141 24.67 10.61 7.21
C PHE A 141 26.12 11.03 7.45
N ILE A 142 27.00 10.85 6.46
CA ILE A 142 28.41 11.26 6.54
C ILE A 142 28.54 12.79 6.72
N ASP A 143 27.77 13.59 6.00
CA ASP A 143 27.79 15.05 6.10
C ASP A 143 27.44 15.54 7.52
N VAL A 144 26.48 14.87 8.17
CA VAL A 144 26.02 15.20 9.52
C VAL A 144 27.05 14.83 10.57
N LEU A 145 27.84 13.81 10.31
CA LEU A 145 28.95 13.39 11.14
C LEU A 145 30.22 14.25 10.94
N GLY A 146 30.19 15.25 10.07
CA GLY A 146 31.35 16.08 9.72
C GLY A 146 32.28 15.35 8.76
N ASP A 147 31.93 15.29 7.47
CA ASP A 147 32.64 14.54 6.41
C ASP A 147 34.17 14.75 6.39
N ARG A 148 34.66 15.92 6.81
CA ARG A 148 36.09 16.24 6.90
C ARG A 148 36.76 15.77 8.19
N ASP A 149 35.97 15.59 9.24
CA ASP A 149 36.42 15.29 10.61
C ASP A 149 36.33 13.77 10.91
N ILE A 150 35.61 12.99 10.10
CA ILE A 150 35.56 11.53 10.23
C ILE A 150 36.83 10.90 9.68
N ASP A 151 37.60 10.26 10.55
CA ASP A 151 38.79 9.50 10.16
C ASP A 151 38.43 8.12 9.58
N ASN A 152 37.51 7.39 10.23
CA ASN A 152 37.10 6.06 9.80
C ASN A 152 35.80 6.07 9.00
N LYS A 153 35.87 6.48 7.73
CA LYS A 153 34.70 6.49 6.83
C LYS A 153 34.12 5.10 6.57
N GLU A 154 34.91 4.04 6.71
CA GLU A 154 34.42 2.67 6.55
C GLU A 154 33.55 2.22 7.74
N ALA A 155 33.95 2.55 8.96
CA ALA A 155 33.11 2.34 10.15
C ALA A 155 31.79 3.10 10.04
N ALA A 156 31.81 4.36 9.59
CA ALA A 156 30.58 5.14 9.36
C ALA A 156 29.66 4.50 8.30
N ARG A 157 30.23 4.01 7.18
CA ARG A 157 29.46 3.29 6.16
C ARG A 157 28.89 1.97 6.67
N SER A 158 29.65 1.24 7.47
CA SER A 158 29.21 -0.01 8.10
C SER A 158 28.04 0.25 9.05
N LEU A 159 28.19 1.25 9.92
CA LEU A 159 27.18 1.64 10.89
C LEU A 159 25.91 2.16 10.20
N PHE A 160 26.02 2.96 9.13
CA PHE A 160 24.86 3.39 8.35
C PHE A 160 24.03 2.21 7.81
N LYS A 161 24.67 1.13 7.34
CA LYS A 161 23.96 -0.07 6.86
C LYS A 161 23.14 -0.75 7.97
N THR A 162 23.46 -0.51 9.24
CA THR A 162 22.74 -1.10 10.37
C THR A 162 21.42 -0.38 10.68
N LEU A 163 21.22 0.86 10.22
CA LEU A 163 19.96 1.60 10.36
C LEU A 163 18.78 0.89 9.67
N GLU A 164 19.08 0.02 8.70
CA GLU A 164 18.09 -0.71 7.90
C GLU A 164 17.97 -2.18 8.30
N LYS A 165 18.83 -2.66 9.22
CA LYS A 165 18.76 -4.02 9.73
C LYS A 165 17.52 -4.16 10.63
N ARG A 166 16.86 -5.31 10.54
CA ARG A 166 15.76 -5.69 11.45
C ARG A 166 16.27 -6.00 12.86
N GLU A 167 17.52 -6.42 12.97
CA GLU A 167 18.18 -6.73 14.23
C GLU A 167 19.48 -5.95 14.33
N VAL A 168 19.62 -5.22 15.43
CA VAL A 168 20.79 -4.39 15.74
C VAL A 168 21.32 -4.84 17.09
N THR A 169 22.62 -5.11 17.14
CA THR A 169 23.31 -5.55 18.37
C THR A 169 23.37 -4.42 19.39
N ASN A 170 23.61 -4.74 20.67
CA ASN A 170 23.78 -3.70 21.70
C ASN A 170 24.98 -2.80 21.41
N ALA A 171 26.08 -3.35 20.87
CA ALA A 171 27.25 -2.57 20.48
C ALA A 171 26.96 -1.59 19.33
N GLU A 172 26.27 -2.04 18.27
CA GLU A 172 25.83 -1.15 17.18
C GLU A 172 24.84 -0.08 17.69
N THR A 173 23.92 -0.47 18.57
CA THR A 173 22.94 0.43 19.21
C THR A 173 23.63 1.52 20.02
N ALA A 174 24.62 1.15 20.84
CA ALA A 174 25.39 2.08 21.64
C ALA A 174 26.17 3.07 20.78
N ARG A 175 26.83 2.57 19.74
CA ARG A 175 27.58 3.39 18.80
C ARG A 175 26.69 4.40 18.07
N HIS A 176 25.48 4.03 17.67
CA HIS A 176 24.54 5.01 17.09
C HIS A 176 24.17 6.13 18.05
N ALA A 177 23.77 5.80 19.27
CA ALA A 177 23.39 6.80 20.26
C ALA A 177 24.58 7.73 20.58
N TRP A 178 25.75 7.16 20.86
CA TRP A 178 26.96 7.92 21.16
C TRP A 178 27.39 8.82 20.01
N LEU A 179 27.35 8.32 18.78
CA LEU A 179 27.77 9.09 17.60
C LEU A 179 26.91 10.34 17.39
N THR A 180 25.63 10.30 17.77
CA THR A 180 24.73 11.46 17.67
C THR A 180 25.18 12.60 18.58
N VAL A 181 25.54 12.30 19.85
CA VAL A 181 26.00 13.32 20.79
C VAL A 181 27.42 13.78 20.46
N ALA A 182 28.32 12.86 20.09
CA ALA A 182 29.70 13.16 19.70
C ALA A 182 29.75 14.09 18.48
N SER A 183 28.93 13.83 17.44
CA SER A 183 28.84 14.71 16.27
C SER A 183 28.40 16.14 16.62
N GLY A 184 27.62 16.30 17.70
CA GLY A 184 27.17 17.58 18.22
C GLY A 184 28.28 18.45 18.81
N LEU A 185 29.46 17.89 19.10
CA LEU A 185 30.65 18.64 19.55
C LEU A 185 31.49 19.21 18.41
N LEU A 186 31.27 18.73 17.19
CA LEU A 186 32.04 19.21 16.04
C LEU A 186 31.72 20.70 15.80
N PRO A 187 32.73 21.59 15.69
CA PRO A 187 32.52 23.03 15.55
C PRO A 187 31.60 23.41 14.39
N ASP A 188 31.71 22.69 13.28
CA ASP A 188 30.88 22.89 12.09
C ASP A 188 29.41 22.50 12.28
N ILE A 189 29.14 21.53 13.15
CA ILE A 189 27.78 21.10 13.51
C ILE A 189 27.18 22.06 14.54
N GLN A 190 27.96 22.50 15.53
CA GLN A 190 27.54 23.50 16.51
C GLN A 190 27.11 24.82 15.86
N LYS A 191 27.86 25.32 14.87
CA LYS A 191 27.48 26.52 14.08
C LYS A 191 26.15 26.35 13.35
N LYS A 192 25.75 25.13 13.00
CA LYS A 192 24.51 24.82 12.28
C LYS A 192 23.33 24.52 13.21
N ARG A 193 23.55 24.22 14.50
CA ARG A 193 22.49 23.92 15.51
C ARG A 193 21.36 24.96 15.58
N PRO A 194 21.61 26.28 15.74
CA PRO A 194 20.53 27.25 15.95
C PRO A 194 19.59 27.44 14.75
N LYS A 195 19.91 26.87 13.58
CA LYS A 195 19.02 26.89 12.39
C LYS A 195 17.99 25.76 12.37
N ARG A 196 18.05 24.81 13.31
CA ARG A 196 17.15 23.65 13.35
C ARG A 196 15.95 23.92 14.25
N ILE A 197 14.78 23.46 13.84
CA ILE A 197 13.55 23.57 14.63
C ILE A 197 13.40 22.30 15.46
N ALA A 198 13.23 22.47 16.77
CA ALA A 198 13.10 21.37 17.71
C ALA A 198 11.77 20.62 17.52
N ILE A 199 11.79 19.33 17.78
CA ILE A 199 10.61 18.50 18.01
C ILE A 199 10.11 18.77 19.43
N ASP A 200 8.81 18.99 19.55
CA ASP A 200 8.12 19.13 20.85
C ASP A 200 6.76 18.44 20.82
N THR A 201 6.70 17.29 21.49
CA THR A 201 5.46 16.52 21.67
C THR A 201 4.72 16.88 22.95
N VAL A 202 5.35 17.64 23.86
CA VAL A 202 4.77 18.05 25.13
C VAL A 202 3.67 19.07 24.90
N VAL A 203 3.87 20.00 23.96
CA VAL A 203 2.88 21.02 23.58
C VAL A 203 1.72 20.49 22.72
N MET A 204 1.83 19.26 22.22
CA MET A 204 0.80 18.68 21.35
C MET A 204 -0.36 18.10 22.16
N ASP A 205 -1.58 18.28 21.63
CA ASP A 205 -2.77 17.62 22.15
C ASP A 205 -2.61 16.09 22.13
N VAL A 206 -3.10 15.41 23.17
CA VAL A 206 -2.94 13.96 23.37
C VAL A 206 -3.65 13.17 22.26
N HIS A 207 -4.85 13.60 21.83
CA HIS A 207 -5.62 12.94 20.79
C HIS A 207 -4.97 13.13 19.42
N HIS A 208 -4.47 14.34 19.15
CA HIS A 208 -3.69 14.66 17.95
C HIS A 208 -2.46 13.77 17.83
N LEU A 209 -1.66 13.70 18.89
CA LEU A 209 -0.45 12.88 18.92
C LEU A 209 -0.76 11.39 18.81
N LYS A 210 -1.86 10.92 19.40
CA LYS A 210 -2.33 9.52 19.27
C LYS A 210 -2.70 9.18 17.82
N VAL A 211 -3.39 10.08 17.13
CA VAL A 211 -3.75 9.89 15.71
C VAL A 211 -2.49 9.80 14.86
N VAL A 212 -1.60 10.79 14.93
CA VAL A 212 -0.43 10.85 14.05
C VAL A 212 0.57 9.74 14.36
N SER A 213 0.76 9.40 15.64
CA SER A 213 1.66 8.30 16.02
C SER A 213 1.13 6.93 15.55
N LYS A 214 -0.19 6.67 15.59
CA LYS A 214 -0.80 5.46 14.98
C LYS A 214 -0.55 5.42 13.47
N LEU A 215 -0.77 6.54 12.78
CA LEU A 215 -0.58 6.63 11.33
C LEU A 215 0.88 6.48 10.91
N HIS A 216 1.81 7.00 11.70
CA HIS A 216 3.25 6.78 11.53
C HIS A 216 3.60 5.30 11.72
N ARG A 217 3.03 4.63 12.75
CA ARG A 217 3.22 3.19 12.97
C ARG A 217 2.70 2.35 11.80
N HIS A 218 1.54 2.66 11.25
CA HIS A 218 1.01 1.98 10.06
C HIS A 218 1.96 2.09 8.86
N GLN A 219 2.52 3.28 8.61
CA GLN A 219 3.49 3.50 7.55
C GLN A 219 4.75 2.65 7.75
N ALA A 220 5.28 2.60 8.98
CA ALA A 220 6.45 1.77 9.31
C ALA A 220 6.17 0.27 9.14
N LEU A 221 4.99 -0.20 9.53
CA LEU A 221 4.55 -1.59 9.36
C LEU A 221 4.48 -1.97 7.87
N LEU A 222 3.85 -1.15 7.04
CA LEU A 222 3.80 -1.35 5.59
C LEU A 222 5.21 -1.36 4.98
N ARG A 223 6.10 -0.48 5.45
CA ARG A 223 7.49 -0.43 5.00
C ARG A 223 8.28 -1.70 5.34
N ASN A 224 7.93 -2.39 6.43
CA ASN A 224 8.54 -3.66 6.82
C ASN A 224 8.07 -4.86 5.99
N LEU A 225 6.93 -4.73 5.28
CA LEU A 225 6.44 -5.74 4.34
C LEU A 225 7.15 -5.69 2.99
N VAL A 226 7.81 -4.58 2.66
CA VAL A 226 8.59 -4.47 1.42
C VAL A 226 9.76 -5.47 1.50
N PRO A 227 9.85 -6.43 0.57
CA PRO A 227 10.87 -7.46 0.63
C PRO A 227 12.26 -6.88 0.38
N ASP A 228 13.25 -7.38 1.13
CA ASP A 228 14.66 -7.00 0.94
C ASP A 228 15.30 -7.74 -0.26
N VAL A 229 14.64 -8.79 -0.78
CA VAL A 229 15.05 -9.52 -1.98
C VAL A 229 13.83 -9.79 -2.86
N VAL A 230 13.90 -9.39 -4.13
CA VAL A 230 12.88 -9.67 -5.15
C VAL A 230 13.44 -10.58 -6.22
N GLN A 231 12.78 -11.73 -6.44
CA GLN A 231 13.07 -12.58 -7.58
C GLN A 231 12.46 -11.96 -8.84
N ASN A 232 13.29 -11.55 -9.79
CA ASN A 232 12.83 -10.95 -11.03
C ASN A 232 12.56 -12.05 -12.07
N GLU A 233 11.42 -11.95 -12.76
CA GLU A 233 11.06 -12.84 -13.86
C GLU A 233 11.50 -12.21 -15.18
N VAL A 234 12.30 -12.95 -15.96
CA VAL A 234 12.84 -12.53 -17.25
C VAL A 234 12.31 -13.45 -18.35
N SER A 235 11.94 -12.88 -19.50
CA SER A 235 11.47 -13.61 -20.68
C SER A 235 12.59 -13.79 -21.70
N GLY A 236 12.71 -15.01 -22.25
CA GLY A 236 13.68 -15.33 -23.29
C GLY A 236 15.13 -15.38 -22.79
N ASP A 237 16.06 -15.60 -23.71
CA ASP A 237 17.48 -15.66 -23.41
C ASP A 237 18.10 -14.27 -23.25
N ALA A 238 19.07 -14.17 -22.33
CA ALA A 238 19.83 -12.95 -22.11
C ALA A 238 20.76 -12.64 -23.31
N LYS A 239 20.79 -11.38 -23.74
CA LYS A 239 21.65 -10.93 -24.85
C LYS A 239 22.91 -10.25 -24.31
N PHE A 240 24.08 -10.72 -24.74
CA PHE A 240 25.38 -10.19 -24.32
C PHE A 240 25.94 -9.24 -25.37
N LYS A 241 26.20 -7.97 -25.00
CA LYS A 241 26.80 -6.98 -25.93
C LYS A 241 27.68 -5.97 -25.20
N GLY A 242 28.95 -5.88 -25.60
CA GLY A 242 29.88 -4.84 -25.13
C GLY A 242 30.02 -4.77 -23.60
N GLY A 243 30.15 -5.93 -22.94
CA GLY A 243 30.27 -6.02 -21.47
C GLY A 243 28.98 -5.75 -20.69
N ASN A 244 27.82 -5.62 -21.37
CA ASN A 244 26.50 -5.49 -20.76
C ASN A 244 25.63 -6.70 -21.09
N ILE A 245 24.66 -6.98 -20.21
CA ILE A 245 23.64 -8.02 -20.39
C ILE A 245 22.30 -7.33 -20.58
N SER A 246 21.58 -7.67 -21.64
CA SER A 246 20.23 -7.17 -21.90
C SER A 246 19.21 -8.27 -21.66
N VAL A 247 18.20 -7.94 -20.86
CA VAL A 247 17.11 -8.85 -20.48
C VAL A 247 15.76 -8.15 -20.66
N VAL A 248 14.71 -8.95 -20.80
CA VAL A 248 13.33 -8.44 -20.89
C VAL A 248 12.54 -8.94 -19.69
N SER A 249 11.97 -8.04 -18.91
CA SER A 249 11.14 -8.41 -17.75
C SER A 249 9.84 -9.08 -18.23
N ALA A 250 9.51 -10.23 -17.67
CA ALA A 250 8.31 -10.99 -18.02
C ALA A 250 7.04 -10.50 -17.30
N ARG A 251 7.17 -9.92 -16.09
CA ARG A 251 6.05 -9.44 -15.28
C ARG A 251 6.26 -8.03 -14.74
N PHE A 252 5.20 -7.23 -14.75
CA PHE A 252 5.26 -5.84 -14.30
C PHE A 252 5.55 -5.73 -12.80
N LYS A 253 4.95 -6.61 -11.99
CA LYS A 253 5.08 -6.61 -10.53
C LYS A 253 6.48 -6.96 -10.03
N THR A 254 7.21 -7.80 -10.76
CA THR A 254 8.58 -8.23 -10.44
C THR A 254 9.61 -7.69 -11.44
N ARG A 255 9.25 -6.62 -12.16
CA ARG A 255 10.12 -5.98 -13.15
C ARG A 255 11.40 -5.48 -12.51
N ILE A 256 12.48 -5.49 -13.27
CA ILE A 256 13.75 -4.91 -12.83
C ILE A 256 13.65 -3.39 -12.96
N GLN A 257 13.76 -2.68 -11.83
CA GLN A 257 13.77 -1.22 -11.78
C GLN A 257 15.20 -0.66 -11.79
N TYR A 258 15.34 0.66 -11.96
CA TYR A 258 16.65 1.31 -11.89
C TYR A 258 17.26 1.14 -10.50
N THR A 259 18.40 0.43 -10.40
CA THR A 259 19.14 0.23 -9.16
C THR A 259 20.06 1.43 -8.89
N GLY A 260 19.51 2.47 -8.28
CA GLY A 260 20.26 3.58 -7.70
C GLY A 260 20.42 3.42 -6.18
N GLY A 261 21.50 3.96 -5.61
CA GLY A 261 21.71 3.96 -4.15
C GLY A 261 21.99 2.58 -3.55
N GLN A 262 21.04 2.08 -2.74
CA GLN A 262 21.17 0.88 -1.87
C GLN A 262 20.76 -0.44 -2.53
N GLN A 263 20.12 -0.41 -3.71
CA GLN A 263 19.76 -1.64 -4.41
C GLN A 263 20.87 -2.11 -5.35
N THR A 264 21.03 -3.43 -5.43
CA THR A 264 21.94 -4.11 -6.36
C THR A 264 21.25 -5.28 -7.02
N LEU A 265 21.70 -5.68 -8.19
CA LEU A 265 21.27 -6.92 -8.83
C LEU A 265 22.23 -8.05 -8.49
N GLN A 266 21.72 -9.25 -8.31
CA GLN A 266 22.48 -10.48 -8.29
C GLN A 266 22.07 -11.33 -9.48
N LEU A 267 23.02 -11.56 -10.38
CA LEU A 267 22.85 -12.42 -11.55
C LEU A 267 23.38 -13.80 -11.22
N CYS A 268 22.55 -14.82 -11.38
CA CYS A 268 22.96 -16.21 -11.29
C CYS A 268 23.17 -16.73 -12.71
N MET A 269 24.43 -17.06 -13.05
CA MET A 269 24.84 -17.45 -14.39
C MET A 269 25.45 -18.85 -14.40
N LYS A 270 25.13 -19.63 -15.42
CA LYS A 270 25.77 -20.92 -15.70
C LYS A 270 26.89 -20.74 -16.73
N GLN A 271 28.11 -21.11 -16.35
CA GLN A 271 29.31 -21.11 -17.19
C GLN A 271 29.90 -22.53 -17.19
N GLY A 272 29.67 -23.28 -18.27
CA GLY A 272 29.92 -24.73 -18.27
C GLY A 272 29.05 -25.41 -17.20
N ASP A 273 29.67 -26.20 -16.31
CA ASP A 273 28.98 -26.86 -15.19
C ASP A 273 28.93 -26.03 -13.90
N ARG A 274 29.58 -24.86 -13.86
CA ARG A 274 29.62 -24.02 -12.65
C ARG A 274 28.53 -22.96 -12.68
N VAL A 275 27.91 -22.72 -11.53
CA VAL A 275 26.96 -21.63 -11.31
C VAL A 275 27.64 -20.54 -10.52
N VAL A 276 27.67 -19.32 -11.06
CA VAL A 276 28.34 -18.16 -10.46
C VAL A 276 27.33 -17.06 -10.19
N ASN A 277 27.41 -16.46 -9.00
CA ASN A 277 26.63 -15.29 -8.63
C ASN A 277 27.46 -14.02 -8.84
N ILE A 278 26.98 -13.10 -9.66
CA ILE A 278 27.67 -11.85 -10.01
C ILE A 278 26.83 -10.66 -9.57
N ALA A 279 27.43 -9.76 -8.79
CA ALA A 279 26.80 -8.51 -8.39
C ALA A 279 26.81 -7.51 -9.56
N ALA A 280 25.65 -6.95 -9.88
CA ALA A 280 25.42 -6.09 -11.02
C ALA A 280 24.54 -4.88 -10.67
N LYS A 281 24.41 -3.92 -11.59
CA LYS A 281 23.52 -2.77 -11.50
C LYS A 281 22.85 -2.53 -12.85
N THR A 282 21.67 -1.91 -12.85
CA THR A 282 21.05 -1.45 -14.08
C THR A 282 21.79 -0.27 -14.66
N LYS A 283 22.05 -0.32 -15.96
CA LYS A 283 22.54 0.81 -16.76
C LYS A 283 21.39 1.63 -17.34
N LYS A 284 20.40 0.93 -17.92
CA LYS A 284 19.20 1.54 -18.54
C LYS A 284 18.00 0.63 -18.33
N VAL A 285 16.85 1.23 -18.06
CA VAL A 285 15.54 0.55 -17.98
C VAL A 285 14.58 1.31 -18.90
N ASP A 286 13.94 0.62 -19.84
CA ASP A 286 12.96 1.21 -20.75
C ASP A 286 11.84 0.21 -21.03
N GLY A 287 10.65 0.48 -20.48
CA GLY A 287 9.52 -0.44 -20.52
C GLY A 287 9.84 -1.80 -19.91
N ARG A 288 9.77 -2.86 -20.72
CA ARG A 288 10.17 -4.22 -20.31
C ARG A 288 11.67 -4.47 -20.43
N SER A 289 12.37 -3.68 -21.25
CA SER A 289 13.77 -3.92 -21.62
C SER A 289 14.73 -3.33 -20.60
N VAL A 290 15.69 -4.14 -20.13
CA VAL A 290 16.68 -3.74 -19.13
C VAL A 290 18.08 -4.07 -19.58
N SER A 291 18.96 -3.08 -19.52
CA SER A 291 20.40 -3.21 -19.74
C SER A 291 21.13 -3.19 -18.40
N ILE A 292 21.95 -4.22 -18.17
CA ILE A 292 22.65 -4.50 -16.91
C ILE A 292 24.16 -4.41 -17.12
N THR A 293 24.85 -3.78 -16.17
CA THR A 293 26.31 -3.60 -16.13
C THR A 293 26.88 -4.11 -14.81
N SER A 294 28.20 -4.34 -14.75
CA SER A 294 28.85 -4.78 -13.50
C SER A 294 28.76 -3.72 -12.40
N SER A 295 28.62 -4.17 -11.15
CA SER A 295 28.65 -3.33 -9.95
C SER A 295 30.03 -3.25 -9.28
N SER A 296 30.95 -4.15 -9.65
CA SER A 296 32.27 -4.34 -9.04
C SER A 296 33.38 -4.31 -10.11
N LYS A 297 34.65 -4.46 -9.69
CA LYS A 297 35.78 -4.68 -10.62
C LYS A 297 35.66 -5.99 -11.43
N THR A 298 34.73 -6.88 -11.08
CA THR A 298 34.51 -8.16 -11.75
C THR A 298 33.78 -7.92 -13.06
N LYS A 299 34.35 -8.29 -14.21
CA LYS A 299 33.70 -8.11 -15.53
C LYS A 299 32.51 -9.06 -15.67
N LEU A 300 31.44 -8.59 -16.31
CA LEU A 300 30.36 -9.47 -16.76
C LEU A 300 30.88 -10.37 -17.89
N PRO A 301 30.46 -11.65 -17.93
CA PRO A 301 30.91 -12.57 -18.96
C PRO A 301 30.43 -12.18 -20.35
N ALA A 302 31.19 -12.55 -21.38
CA ALA A 302 30.86 -12.29 -22.77
C ALA A 302 29.77 -13.23 -23.34
N ALA A 303 29.57 -14.39 -22.71
CA ALA A 303 28.55 -15.37 -23.07
C ALA A 303 28.19 -16.25 -21.84
N GLY A 304 27.05 -16.92 -21.87
CA GLY A 304 26.60 -17.86 -20.85
C GLY A 304 25.08 -17.94 -20.75
N ALA A 305 24.56 -18.84 -19.91
CA ALA A 305 23.13 -18.95 -19.66
C ALA A 305 22.76 -18.21 -18.37
N LEU A 306 21.80 -17.29 -18.47
CA LEU A 306 21.24 -16.60 -17.30
C LEU A 306 20.21 -17.51 -16.63
N VAL A 307 20.50 -17.95 -15.41
CA VAL A 307 19.62 -18.85 -14.65
C VAL A 307 18.55 -18.06 -13.91
N SER A 308 18.95 -16.98 -13.23
CA SER A 308 18.01 -16.13 -12.51
C SER A 308 18.57 -14.73 -12.25
N VAL A 309 17.67 -13.77 -12.03
CA VAL A 309 18.00 -12.40 -11.62
C VAL A 309 17.28 -12.10 -10.32
N LYS A 310 18.00 -11.55 -9.34
CA LYS A 310 17.43 -11.05 -8.08
C LYS A 310 17.79 -9.59 -7.90
N THR A 311 16.85 -8.80 -7.39
CA THR A 311 17.12 -7.47 -6.86
C THR A 311 17.31 -7.62 -5.36
N ILE A 312 18.44 -7.12 -4.83
CA ILE A 312 18.80 -7.14 -3.41
C ILE A 312 18.81 -5.71 -2.89
N GLY A 313 18.20 -5.49 -1.74
CA GLY A 313 17.98 -4.20 -1.10
C GLY A 313 16.53 -3.76 -1.23
N ARG A 314 16.04 -3.06 -0.21
CA ARG A 314 14.65 -2.57 -0.16
C ARG A 314 14.42 -1.48 -1.20
N GLU A 315 13.27 -1.51 -1.85
CA GLU A 315 12.86 -0.47 -2.81
C GLU A 315 12.82 0.90 -2.10
N PRO A 316 13.32 2.00 -2.68
CA PRO A 316 13.26 3.31 -2.04
C PRO A 316 11.82 3.74 -1.73
N PRO A 317 11.60 4.67 -0.78
CA PRO A 317 10.26 5.16 -0.49
C PRO A 317 9.60 5.76 -1.72
N SER A 318 8.30 5.49 -1.90
CA SER A 318 7.51 6.17 -2.92
C SER A 318 7.41 7.68 -2.65
N ASN A 319 7.06 8.48 -3.66
CA ASN A 319 6.82 9.91 -3.47
C ASN A 319 5.76 10.18 -2.38
N SER A 320 4.71 9.35 -2.32
CA SER A 320 3.67 9.42 -1.28
C SER A 320 4.26 9.23 0.12
N GLU A 321 5.08 8.18 0.31
CA GLU A 321 5.78 7.93 1.57
C GLU A 321 6.69 9.10 1.95
N ALA A 322 7.46 9.64 0.99
CA ALA A 322 8.36 10.76 1.25
C ALA A 322 7.61 12.04 1.68
N ILE A 323 6.50 12.38 1.01
CA ILE A 323 5.66 13.52 1.37
C ILE A 323 5.07 13.33 2.76
N ARG A 324 4.54 12.13 3.05
CA ARG A 324 3.95 11.78 4.34
C ARG A 324 4.96 11.89 5.47
N THR A 325 6.16 11.35 5.29
CA THR A 325 7.23 11.44 6.30
C THR A 325 7.67 12.88 6.56
N ASN A 326 7.82 13.70 5.50
CA ASN A 326 8.13 15.12 5.68
C ASN A 326 7.02 15.85 6.45
N LEU A 327 5.76 15.61 6.10
CA LEU A 327 4.62 16.20 6.81
C LEU A 327 4.60 15.81 8.30
N PHE A 328 4.83 14.54 8.62
CA PHE A 328 4.87 14.08 10.01
C PHE A 328 6.01 14.73 10.80
N GLY A 329 7.16 14.98 10.18
CA GLY A 329 8.22 15.77 10.78
C GLY A 329 7.82 17.23 11.04
N GLN A 330 7.14 17.86 10.08
CA GLN A 330 6.63 19.23 10.23
C GLN A 330 5.58 19.35 11.35
N ILE A 331 4.75 18.34 11.55
CA ILE A 331 3.79 18.28 12.67
C ILE A 331 4.54 18.31 14.02
N LEU A 332 5.56 17.46 14.20
CA LEU A 332 6.36 17.40 15.43
C LEU A 332 7.10 18.71 15.72
N GLN A 333 7.42 19.47 14.69
CA GLN A 333 8.07 20.78 14.79
C GLN A 333 7.09 21.95 14.95
N GLY A 334 5.78 21.70 15.02
CA GLY A 334 4.76 22.75 15.08
C GLY A 334 4.65 23.58 13.79
N ARG A 335 5.18 23.10 12.66
CA ARG A 335 5.21 23.81 11.36
C ARG A 335 4.02 23.48 10.46
N SER A 336 3.18 22.54 10.86
CA SER A 336 2.00 22.13 10.10
C SER A 336 0.74 22.28 10.93
N SER A 337 -0.27 22.93 10.36
CA SER A 337 -1.61 23.06 10.94
C SER A 337 -2.57 21.98 10.43
N ILE A 338 -2.08 20.92 9.77
CA ILE A 338 -2.91 19.90 9.10
C ILE A 338 -3.95 19.24 10.04
N LEU A 339 -3.64 19.10 11.33
CA LEU A 339 -4.56 18.52 12.31
C LEU A 339 -5.77 19.41 12.64
N THR A 340 -5.67 20.71 12.34
CA THR A 340 -6.81 21.65 12.44
C THR A 340 -7.69 21.65 11.19
N ASN A 341 -7.23 21.02 10.10
CA ASN A 341 -7.98 20.97 8.85
C ASN A 341 -9.32 20.25 9.06
N PRO A 342 -10.45 20.78 8.56
CA PRO A 342 -11.77 20.22 8.81
C PRO A 342 -11.96 18.81 8.23
N PHE A 343 -11.30 18.46 7.12
CA PHE A 343 -11.32 17.08 6.61
C PHE A 343 -10.59 16.14 7.55
N VAL A 344 -9.42 16.57 8.07
CA VAL A 344 -8.63 15.76 9.01
C VAL A 344 -9.40 15.56 10.32
N ARG A 345 -10.03 16.61 10.85
CA ARG A 345 -10.88 16.50 12.03
C ARG A 345 -12.03 15.52 11.81
N THR A 346 -12.75 15.67 10.70
CA THR A 346 -13.88 14.79 10.36
C THR A 346 -13.48 13.32 10.28
N ILE A 347 -12.32 13.01 9.71
CA ILE A 347 -11.89 11.63 9.48
C ILE A 347 -11.23 11.00 10.72
N TRP A 348 -10.35 11.73 11.42
CA TRP A 348 -9.52 11.16 12.49
C TRP A 348 -9.82 11.69 13.90
N LEU A 349 -10.51 12.82 14.06
CA LEU A 349 -10.80 13.45 15.34
C LEU A 349 -12.32 13.71 15.49
N PRO A 350 -13.16 12.66 15.51
CA PRO A 350 -14.62 12.81 15.50
C PRO A 350 -15.21 13.54 16.72
N HIS A 351 -14.43 13.69 17.80
CA HIS A 351 -14.82 14.45 18.99
C HIS A 351 -14.67 15.97 18.80
N GLU A 352 -13.90 16.42 17.81
CA GLU A 352 -13.72 17.83 17.49
C GLU A 352 -14.66 18.25 16.37
N LYS A 353 -15.38 19.36 16.56
CA LYS A 353 -16.22 19.93 15.51
C LYS A 353 -15.34 20.52 14.40
N PRO A 354 -15.49 20.10 13.13
CA PRO A 354 -14.74 20.69 12.03
C PRO A 354 -15.22 22.12 11.78
N ASN A 355 -14.28 23.06 11.63
CA ASN A 355 -14.60 24.42 11.23
C ASN A 355 -14.51 24.52 9.69
N TRP A 356 -15.66 24.42 9.03
CA TRP A 356 -15.74 24.52 7.57
C TRP A 356 -15.74 25.98 7.13
N VAL A 357 -14.79 26.33 6.27
CA VAL A 357 -14.89 27.60 5.54
C VAL A 357 -16.16 27.56 4.68
N PRO A 358 -17.04 28.58 4.74
CA PRO A 358 -18.17 28.68 3.83
C PRO A 358 -17.67 28.60 2.39
N VAL A 359 -18.14 27.60 1.66
CA VAL A 359 -17.93 27.56 0.22
C VAL A 359 -18.81 28.66 -0.34
N LYS A 360 -18.28 29.54 -1.20
CA LYS A 360 -19.14 30.30 -2.13
C LYS A 360 -20.09 29.25 -2.69
N ALA A 361 -21.39 29.39 -2.41
CA ALA A 361 -22.35 28.36 -2.78
C ALA A 361 -22.06 27.98 -4.24
N MET A 362 -21.64 26.73 -4.48
CA MET A 362 -21.77 26.16 -5.81
C MET A 362 -23.22 26.44 -6.16
N SER A 363 -23.40 27.30 -7.15
CA SER A 363 -24.49 28.27 -7.23
C SER A 363 -25.86 27.67 -6.90
N SER A 364 -26.66 28.48 -6.21
CA SER A 364 -28.11 28.37 -6.18
C SER A 364 -28.68 27.95 -7.54
N MET A 365 -29.73 27.12 -7.48
CA MET A 365 -30.70 26.78 -8.54
C MET A 365 -30.50 25.42 -9.23
N CYS A 366 -31.23 24.43 -8.70
CA CYS A 366 -32.15 23.48 -9.35
C CYS A 366 -32.34 22.30 -8.39
N SER A 367 -33.53 22.17 -7.83
CA SER A 367 -33.93 21.01 -7.02
C SER A 367 -34.16 19.82 -7.94
N GLY A 368 -33.32 18.79 -7.82
CA GLY A 368 -33.46 17.54 -8.59
C GLY A 368 -32.26 17.23 -9.48
N LEU A 369 -32.04 15.95 -9.77
CA LEU A 369 -31.01 15.51 -10.72
C LEU A 369 -31.35 16.01 -12.11
N VAL A 370 -30.35 16.44 -12.88
CA VAL A 370 -30.51 16.73 -14.30
C VAL A 370 -30.96 15.44 -14.97
N PRO A 371 -32.17 15.38 -15.58
CA PRO A 371 -32.65 14.18 -16.24
C PRO A 371 -31.68 13.82 -17.36
N SER A 372 -31.16 12.60 -17.35
CA SER A 372 -30.35 12.08 -18.43
C SER A 372 -31.00 10.84 -19.01
N SER A 373 -31.10 10.76 -20.33
CA SER A 373 -31.49 9.53 -21.03
C SER A 373 -30.45 8.42 -20.90
N THR A 374 -29.23 8.74 -20.42
CA THR A 374 -28.10 7.79 -20.39
C THR A 374 -27.99 6.96 -19.12
N TYR A 375 -28.76 7.25 -18.07
CA TYR A 375 -28.77 6.42 -16.86
C TYR A 375 -30.12 6.45 -16.13
N ASN A 376 -30.54 5.29 -15.63
CA ASN A 376 -31.70 5.16 -14.74
C ASN A 376 -31.21 4.77 -13.35
N LEU A 377 -31.34 5.68 -12.38
CA LEU A 377 -30.87 5.47 -11.01
C LEU A 377 -32.00 4.93 -10.13
N ASN A 378 -31.69 3.94 -9.31
CA ASN A 378 -32.60 3.54 -8.23
C ASN A 378 -32.53 4.53 -7.04
N VAL A 379 -33.45 4.38 -6.08
CA VAL A 379 -33.56 5.26 -4.90
C VAL A 379 -32.23 5.38 -4.13
N SER A 380 -31.54 4.27 -3.86
CA SER A 380 -30.27 4.29 -3.11
C SER A 380 -29.16 5.03 -3.86
N GLN A 381 -29.11 4.90 -5.19
CA GLN A 381 -28.17 5.61 -6.04
C GLN A 381 -28.49 7.11 -6.14
N VAL A 382 -29.77 7.49 -6.23
CA VAL A 382 -30.22 8.90 -6.18
C VAL A 382 -29.81 9.54 -4.86
N THR A 383 -30.02 8.87 -3.73
CA THR A 383 -29.58 9.34 -2.41
C THR A 383 -28.07 9.57 -2.36
N ALA A 384 -27.28 8.63 -2.89
CA ALA A 384 -25.83 8.78 -2.95
C ALA A 384 -25.39 9.97 -3.83
N VAL A 385 -25.98 10.12 -5.02
CA VAL A 385 -25.67 11.26 -5.91
C VAL A 385 -26.06 12.57 -5.25
N ASN A 386 -27.25 12.68 -4.65
CA ASN A 386 -27.68 13.90 -3.96
C ASN A 386 -26.74 14.29 -2.80
N ALA A 387 -26.25 13.32 -2.02
CA ALA A 387 -25.25 13.58 -0.98
C ALA A 387 -23.92 14.07 -1.58
N ILE A 388 -23.49 13.53 -2.73
CA ILE A 388 -22.29 14.01 -3.45
C ILE A 388 -22.47 15.45 -3.95
N LEU A 389 -23.65 15.79 -4.48
CA LEU A 389 -23.97 17.13 -5.00
C LEU A 389 -24.21 18.16 -3.89
N SER A 390 -24.56 17.71 -2.68
CA SER A 390 -24.91 18.57 -1.56
C SER A 390 -23.75 19.50 -1.15
N PRO A 391 -23.98 20.82 -1.03
CA PRO A 391 -22.99 21.75 -0.49
C PRO A 391 -22.96 21.75 1.06
N ALA A 392 -23.84 20.99 1.72
CA ALA A 392 -23.98 21.01 3.17
C ALA A 392 -22.68 20.58 3.88
N GLN A 393 -22.41 21.19 5.03
CA GLN A 393 -21.20 20.92 5.81
C GLN A 393 -21.06 19.45 6.23
N HIS A 394 -22.16 18.78 6.57
CA HIS A 394 -22.14 17.38 6.95
C HIS A 394 -21.85 16.44 5.77
N ASP A 395 -22.08 16.89 4.54
CA ASP A 395 -21.81 16.15 3.31
C ASP A 395 -20.45 16.53 2.70
N ARG A 396 -19.58 17.28 3.37
CA ARG A 396 -18.24 17.59 2.84
C ARG A 396 -17.35 16.35 2.72
N VAL A 397 -17.66 15.33 3.52
CA VAL A 397 -17.08 13.98 3.47
C VAL A 397 -18.22 12.99 3.30
N VAL A 398 -18.32 12.36 2.13
CA VAL A 398 -19.40 11.40 1.79
C VAL A 398 -18.80 10.01 1.65
N LEU A 399 -19.44 9.01 2.26
CA LEU A 399 -19.11 7.60 2.08
C LEU A 399 -20.27 6.89 1.37
N VAL A 400 -19.98 6.20 0.28
CA VAL A 400 -20.92 5.34 -0.44
C VAL A 400 -20.44 3.90 -0.35
N HIS A 401 -21.18 3.08 0.40
CA HIS A 401 -20.92 1.64 0.47
C HIS A 401 -21.56 0.98 -0.75
N GLY A 402 -20.74 0.51 -1.68
CA GLY A 402 -21.18 -0.09 -2.94
C GLY A 402 -20.83 -1.57 -3.06
N PRO A 403 -21.70 -2.49 -2.58
CA PRO A 403 -21.59 -3.92 -2.81
C PRO A 403 -21.41 -4.30 -4.30
N PRO A 404 -20.99 -5.55 -4.62
CA PRO A 404 -20.82 -6.00 -5.99
C PRO A 404 -22.07 -5.81 -6.85
N GLY A 405 -21.89 -5.28 -8.06
CA GLY A 405 -22.98 -5.13 -9.04
C GLY A 405 -23.97 -3.99 -8.75
N THR A 406 -23.74 -3.15 -7.75
CA THR A 406 -24.67 -2.06 -7.35
C THR A 406 -24.56 -0.77 -8.15
N GLY A 407 -23.64 -0.71 -9.13
CA GLY A 407 -23.47 0.46 -9.98
C GLY A 407 -22.67 1.61 -9.37
N LYS A 408 -21.64 1.33 -8.56
CA LYS A 408 -20.69 2.34 -8.04
C LYS A 408 -20.24 3.34 -9.11
N THR A 409 -19.76 2.84 -10.24
CA THR A 409 -19.27 3.68 -11.34
C THR A 409 -20.39 4.43 -12.04
N THR A 410 -21.62 3.92 -12.02
CA THR A 410 -22.81 4.67 -12.48
C THR A 410 -23.09 5.87 -11.56
N VAL A 411 -22.97 5.70 -10.23
CA VAL A 411 -23.09 6.81 -9.27
C VAL A 411 -21.99 7.86 -9.50
N ILE A 412 -20.74 7.42 -9.73
CA ILE A 412 -19.63 8.33 -10.08
C ILE A 412 -19.98 9.13 -11.33
N GLY A 413 -20.34 8.45 -12.42
CA GLY A 413 -20.65 9.10 -13.69
C GLY A 413 -21.84 10.06 -13.61
N ALA A 414 -22.91 9.65 -12.91
CA ALA A 414 -24.08 10.51 -12.70
C ALA A 414 -23.73 11.75 -11.85
N ALA A 415 -22.92 11.59 -10.79
CA ALA A 415 -22.46 12.70 -9.97
C ALA A 415 -21.56 13.65 -10.76
N THR A 416 -20.58 13.12 -11.52
CA THR A 416 -19.70 13.91 -12.39
C THR A 416 -20.52 14.71 -13.41
N TYR A 417 -21.42 14.05 -14.13
CA TYR A 417 -22.30 14.70 -15.11
C TYR A 417 -23.15 15.81 -14.48
N ASN A 418 -23.76 15.56 -13.32
CA ASN A 418 -24.59 16.56 -12.66
C ASN A 418 -23.79 17.75 -12.12
N LEU A 419 -22.58 17.51 -11.58
CA LEU A 419 -21.72 18.59 -11.09
C LEU A 419 -21.30 19.51 -12.23
N THR A 420 -20.79 18.96 -13.33
CA THR A 420 -20.32 19.76 -14.47
C THR A 420 -21.44 20.43 -15.25
N SER A 421 -22.64 19.82 -15.29
CA SER A 421 -23.81 20.42 -15.93
C SER A 421 -24.37 21.61 -15.14
N ARG A 422 -24.27 21.58 -13.80
CA ARG A 422 -24.73 22.68 -12.92
C ARG A 422 -23.72 23.79 -12.80
N ASP A 423 -22.45 23.43 -12.79
CA ASP A 423 -21.33 24.35 -12.69
C ASP A 423 -20.22 23.91 -13.66
N PRO A 424 -20.15 24.52 -14.85
CA PRO A 424 -19.10 24.24 -15.84
C PRO A 424 -17.68 24.56 -15.36
N GLN A 425 -17.52 25.28 -14.24
CA GLN A 425 -16.21 25.55 -13.64
C GLN A 425 -15.83 24.55 -12.54
N ALA A 426 -16.75 23.67 -12.12
CA ALA A 426 -16.49 22.68 -11.09
C ALA A 426 -15.36 21.74 -11.50
N CYS A 427 -14.29 21.71 -10.70
CA CYS A 427 -13.13 20.87 -10.98
C CYS A 427 -13.19 19.56 -10.19
N ILE A 428 -13.22 18.43 -10.91
CA ILE A 428 -13.44 17.11 -10.33
C ILE A 428 -12.25 16.20 -10.61
N TRP A 429 -11.76 15.56 -9.57
CA TRP A 429 -10.70 14.57 -9.64
C TRP A 429 -11.25 13.20 -9.25
N LEU A 430 -11.24 12.27 -10.20
CA LEU A 430 -11.68 10.89 -10.01
C LEU A 430 -10.46 10.00 -9.86
N VAL A 431 -10.28 9.42 -8.67
CA VAL A 431 -9.08 8.64 -8.36
C VAL A 431 -9.42 7.26 -7.84
N ALA A 432 -8.48 6.33 -7.98
CA ALA A 432 -8.56 5.00 -7.37
C ALA A 432 -7.14 4.50 -7.01
N HIS A 433 -7.07 3.39 -6.28
CA HIS A 433 -5.78 2.77 -5.93
C HIS A 433 -5.04 2.21 -7.15
N SER A 434 -5.77 1.54 -8.06
CA SER A 434 -5.19 0.82 -9.20
C SER A 434 -5.51 1.48 -10.54
N ASN A 435 -4.60 1.34 -11.50
CA ASN A 435 -4.82 1.85 -12.86
C ASN A 435 -6.04 1.20 -13.53
N VAL A 436 -6.31 -0.08 -13.26
CA VAL A 436 -7.48 -0.80 -13.79
C VAL A 436 -8.78 -0.18 -13.28
N ALA A 437 -8.87 0.18 -12.00
CA ALA A 437 -10.05 0.84 -11.46
C ALA A 437 -10.29 2.21 -12.11
N VAL A 438 -9.24 3.03 -12.26
CA VAL A 438 -9.34 4.34 -12.94
C VAL A 438 -9.77 4.18 -14.41
N LYS A 439 -9.22 3.19 -15.11
CA LYS A 439 -9.59 2.84 -16.48
C LYS A 439 -11.06 2.42 -16.58
N ASN A 440 -11.57 1.65 -15.63
CA ASN A 440 -12.98 1.26 -15.58
C ASN A 440 -13.91 2.47 -15.37
N ILE A 441 -13.49 3.46 -14.57
CA ILE A 441 -14.21 4.74 -14.46
C ILE A 441 -14.24 5.44 -15.81
N ALA A 442 -13.09 5.58 -16.49
CA ALA A 442 -12.99 6.23 -17.79
C ALA A 442 -13.89 5.57 -18.85
N GLU A 443 -13.87 4.23 -18.95
CA GLU A 443 -14.73 3.49 -19.88
C GLU A 443 -16.21 3.69 -19.55
N LYS A 444 -16.56 3.77 -18.26
CA LYS A 444 -17.95 3.98 -17.86
C LYS A 444 -18.43 5.40 -18.17
N LEU A 445 -17.59 6.42 -18.00
CA LEU A 445 -17.90 7.79 -18.40
C LEU A 445 -18.23 7.86 -19.90
N VAL A 446 -17.40 7.24 -20.75
CA VAL A 446 -17.67 7.15 -22.20
C VAL A 446 -18.99 6.43 -22.47
N GLN A 447 -19.27 5.31 -21.79
CA GLN A 447 -20.52 4.55 -21.97
C GLN A 447 -21.79 5.36 -21.64
N ILE A 448 -21.71 6.32 -20.73
CA ILE A 448 -22.84 7.19 -20.37
C ILE A 448 -22.86 8.50 -21.17
N GLY A 449 -22.00 8.63 -22.18
CA GLY A 449 -21.89 9.80 -23.05
C GLY A 449 -21.11 10.98 -22.46
N PHE A 450 -20.38 10.78 -21.36
CA PHE A 450 -19.52 11.82 -20.79
C PHE A 450 -18.08 11.66 -21.30
N GLU A 451 -17.68 12.52 -22.23
CA GLU A 451 -16.38 12.44 -22.89
C GLU A 451 -15.40 13.55 -22.53
N ASP A 452 -15.86 14.58 -21.80
CA ASP A 452 -15.05 15.72 -21.38
C ASP A 452 -14.25 15.42 -20.11
N PHE A 453 -13.26 14.53 -20.26
CA PHE A 453 -12.31 14.20 -19.21
C PHE A 453 -10.90 13.98 -19.75
N ARG A 454 -9.89 14.03 -18.88
CA ARG A 454 -8.52 13.59 -19.18
C ARG A 454 -8.06 12.51 -18.22
N LEU A 455 -7.40 11.48 -18.74
CA LEU A 455 -6.92 10.33 -17.98
C LEU A 455 -5.40 10.35 -17.88
N VAL A 456 -4.85 10.58 -16.69
CA VAL A 456 -3.40 10.60 -16.48
C VAL A 456 -2.92 9.20 -16.10
N VAL A 457 -1.99 8.65 -16.89
CA VAL A 457 -1.48 7.28 -16.71
C VAL A 457 0.04 7.28 -16.59
N SER A 458 0.56 6.46 -15.66
CA SER A 458 2.00 6.26 -15.52
C SER A 458 2.61 5.66 -16.79
N LYS A 459 3.70 6.26 -17.29
CA LYS A 459 4.52 5.72 -18.38
C LYS A 459 4.86 4.26 -18.10
N ASP A 460 5.33 3.96 -16.89
CA ASP A 460 5.83 2.63 -16.54
C ASP A 460 4.73 1.57 -16.57
N PHE A 461 3.50 1.94 -16.19
CA PHE A 461 2.37 1.01 -16.24
C PHE A 461 1.84 0.84 -17.66
N HIS A 462 1.83 1.90 -18.46
CA HIS A 462 1.28 1.87 -19.81
C HIS A 462 2.23 1.20 -20.81
N TYR A 463 3.45 1.76 -20.93
CA TYR A 463 4.40 1.48 -22.00
C TYR A 463 4.92 0.04 -21.94
N ASP A 464 4.84 -0.68 -23.06
CA ASP A 464 5.13 -2.12 -23.22
C ASP A 464 4.29 -3.06 -22.34
N TRP A 465 3.56 -2.60 -21.33
CA TRP A 465 2.88 -3.48 -20.37
C TRP A 465 1.38 -3.63 -20.64
N HIS A 466 0.68 -2.51 -20.77
CA HIS A 466 -0.78 -2.47 -20.68
C HIS A 466 -1.45 -1.52 -21.68
N GLU A 467 -0.76 -1.15 -22.77
CA GLU A 467 -1.27 -0.26 -23.82
C GLU A 467 -2.64 -0.70 -24.38
N HIS A 468 -2.80 -2.00 -24.65
CA HIS A 468 -4.07 -2.59 -25.10
C HIS A 468 -5.26 -2.31 -24.18
N LEU A 469 -5.04 -2.04 -22.89
CA LEU A 469 -6.14 -1.71 -21.96
C LEU A 469 -6.75 -0.34 -22.27
N TYR A 470 -6.06 0.56 -22.94
CA TYR A 470 -6.47 1.96 -23.08
C TYR A 470 -7.02 2.34 -24.45
N GLN A 471 -7.10 1.40 -25.40
CA GLN A 471 -7.52 1.65 -26.80
C GLN A 471 -8.81 2.49 -26.92
N LYS A 472 -9.80 2.27 -26.04
CA LYS A 472 -11.09 3.00 -26.07
C LYS A 472 -11.03 4.45 -25.57
N VAL A 473 -9.98 4.80 -24.82
CA VAL A 473 -9.83 6.10 -24.12
C VAL A 473 -8.49 6.77 -24.42
N GLU A 474 -7.74 6.25 -25.39
CA GLU A 474 -6.37 6.65 -25.69
C GLU A 474 -6.25 8.14 -26.03
N HIS A 475 -7.17 8.68 -26.81
CA HIS A 475 -7.16 10.11 -27.20
C HIS A 475 -7.44 11.08 -26.05
N ARG A 476 -7.88 10.57 -24.89
CA ARG A 476 -8.08 11.35 -23.66
C ARG A 476 -6.95 11.15 -22.65
N MET A 477 -5.97 10.32 -22.98
CA MET A 477 -4.89 9.93 -22.09
C MET A 477 -3.74 10.94 -22.11
N ILE A 478 -3.20 11.24 -20.93
CA ILE A 478 -1.96 11.99 -20.75
C ILE A 478 -0.97 11.09 -20.01
N ARG A 479 0.17 10.80 -20.64
CA ARG A 479 1.20 9.98 -19.98
C ARG A 479 2.09 10.82 -19.06
N THR A 480 2.57 10.23 -17.96
CA THR A 480 3.39 10.94 -16.97
C THR A 480 4.73 11.48 -17.50
N ASP A 481 5.26 10.92 -18.58
CA ASP A 481 6.48 11.40 -19.25
C ASP A 481 6.25 12.59 -20.18
N SER A 482 4.99 12.84 -20.54
CA SER A 482 4.57 13.98 -21.35
C SER A 482 3.91 15.08 -20.51
N LEU A 483 4.03 15.02 -19.18
CA LEU A 483 3.40 16.02 -18.30
C LEU A 483 3.95 17.43 -18.55
N PRO A 484 3.08 18.44 -18.48
CA PRO A 484 3.41 19.81 -18.83
C PRO A 484 4.39 20.42 -17.82
N LYS A 485 5.38 21.15 -18.33
CA LYS A 485 6.35 21.89 -17.51
C LYS A 485 5.82 23.24 -17.06
N THR A 486 4.83 23.77 -17.77
CA THR A 486 4.20 25.07 -17.48
C THR A 486 2.68 24.96 -17.37
N ALA A 487 2.03 25.95 -16.74
CA ALA A 487 0.57 26.01 -16.68
C ALA A 487 -0.07 26.24 -18.08
N ILE A 488 0.63 26.93 -18.99
CA ILE A 488 0.16 27.17 -20.36
C ILE A 488 0.12 25.85 -21.14
N GLU A 489 1.20 25.05 -21.07
CA GLU A 489 1.22 23.70 -21.64
C GLU A 489 0.10 22.84 -21.03
N ALA A 490 -0.08 22.91 -19.71
CA ALA A 490 -1.14 22.18 -19.03
C ALA A 490 -2.52 22.54 -19.57
N SER A 491 -2.81 23.84 -19.74
CA SER A 491 -4.08 24.31 -20.32
C SER A 491 -4.32 23.76 -21.74
N ARG A 492 -3.27 23.69 -22.57
CA ARG A 492 -3.35 23.11 -23.92
C ARG A 492 -3.55 21.61 -23.89
N MET A 493 -2.97 20.89 -22.92
CA MET A 493 -3.13 19.45 -22.79
C MET A 493 -4.50 19.05 -22.25
N VAL A 494 -5.05 19.81 -21.29
CA VAL A 494 -6.38 19.50 -20.73
C VAL A 494 -7.51 19.90 -21.67
N LEU A 495 -7.28 20.79 -22.63
CA LEU A 495 -8.25 21.23 -23.65
C LEU A 495 -9.60 21.66 -23.02
N GLY A 496 -9.54 22.43 -21.95
CA GLY A 496 -10.74 22.94 -21.24
C GLY A 496 -11.40 21.95 -20.28
N SER A 497 -11.12 20.65 -20.38
CA SER A 497 -11.68 19.62 -19.50
C SER A 497 -11.45 19.92 -18.02
N ARG A 498 -12.52 19.89 -17.22
CA ARG A 498 -12.47 20.09 -15.76
C ARG A 498 -12.51 18.79 -14.96
N VAL A 499 -12.56 17.64 -15.63
CA VAL A 499 -12.55 16.32 -15.01
C VAL A 499 -11.24 15.60 -15.29
N ILE A 500 -10.49 15.25 -14.24
CA ILE A 500 -9.22 14.53 -14.34
C ILE A 500 -9.33 13.17 -13.65
N LEU A 501 -8.87 12.12 -14.33
CA LEU A 501 -8.80 10.76 -13.81
C LEU A 501 -7.34 10.38 -13.59
N CYS A 502 -6.97 9.85 -12.42
CA CYS A 502 -5.63 9.31 -12.19
C CYS A 502 -5.59 8.36 -10.99
N THR A 503 -4.50 7.62 -10.79
CA THR A 503 -4.34 6.88 -9.53
C THR A 503 -4.01 7.82 -8.37
N LEU A 504 -4.31 7.39 -7.13
CA LEU A 504 -4.02 8.14 -5.91
C LEU A 504 -2.52 8.54 -5.83
N THR A 505 -1.63 7.61 -6.15
CA THR A 505 -0.17 7.85 -6.16
C THR A 505 0.23 8.86 -7.25
N THR A 506 -0.43 8.84 -8.40
CA THR A 506 -0.15 9.78 -9.50
C THR A 506 -0.55 11.20 -9.12
N LEU A 507 -1.64 11.38 -8.36
CA LEU A 507 -2.07 12.69 -7.87
C LEU A 507 -0.98 13.37 -7.02
N LEU A 508 -0.20 12.59 -6.27
CA LEU A 508 0.93 13.08 -5.47
C LEU A 508 2.24 13.26 -6.26
N ASN A 509 2.23 13.11 -7.59
CA ASN A 509 3.39 13.40 -8.42
C ASN A 509 3.59 14.91 -8.57
N ASP A 510 4.76 15.43 -8.22
CA ASP A 510 5.07 16.87 -8.30
C ASP A 510 4.95 17.43 -9.73
N LYS A 511 5.20 16.60 -10.75
CA LYS A 511 5.03 16.99 -12.15
C LYS A 511 3.57 17.24 -12.54
N LEU A 512 2.62 16.76 -11.74
CA LEU A 512 1.19 16.99 -11.96
C LEU A 512 0.71 18.35 -11.43
N SER A 513 1.56 19.06 -10.67
CA SER A 513 1.21 20.36 -10.07
C SER A 513 0.73 21.40 -11.10
N ASN A 514 1.27 21.38 -12.32
CA ASN A 514 0.83 22.30 -13.37
C ASN A 514 -0.59 22.00 -13.87
N ILE A 515 -0.97 20.72 -13.97
CA ILE A 515 -2.35 20.34 -14.28
C ILE A 515 -3.27 20.75 -13.13
N ALA A 516 -2.87 20.49 -11.87
CA ALA A 516 -3.66 20.87 -10.70
C ALA A 516 -3.78 22.39 -10.48
N ARG A 517 -2.91 23.20 -11.09
CA ARG A 517 -3.06 24.67 -11.11
C ARG A 517 -4.15 25.13 -12.09
N VAL A 518 -4.28 24.44 -13.22
CA VAL A 518 -5.29 24.75 -14.25
C VAL A 518 -6.65 24.15 -13.88
N VAL A 519 -6.65 22.93 -13.32
CA VAL A 519 -7.82 22.19 -12.84
C VAL A 519 -7.62 21.92 -11.34
N PRO A 520 -7.94 22.90 -10.46
CA PRO A 520 -7.82 22.75 -9.01
C PRO A 520 -8.49 21.48 -8.48
N VAL A 521 -7.89 20.86 -7.47
CA VAL A 521 -8.52 19.70 -6.79
C VAL A 521 -9.58 20.24 -5.85
N GLU A 522 -10.82 20.39 -6.32
CA GLU A 522 -11.95 20.89 -5.54
C GLU A 522 -12.83 19.75 -5.02
N ALA A 523 -13.29 18.86 -5.91
CA ALA A 523 -13.98 17.63 -5.55
C ALA A 523 -13.12 16.42 -5.87
N LEU A 524 -12.73 15.66 -4.84
CA LEU A 524 -11.97 14.42 -4.99
C LEU A 524 -12.90 13.23 -4.72
N VAL A 525 -13.13 12.41 -5.74
CA VAL A 525 -13.90 11.17 -5.67
C VAL A 525 -12.94 10.00 -5.73
N VAL A 526 -12.91 9.19 -4.69
CA VAL A 526 -12.05 8.02 -4.55
C VAL A 526 -12.88 6.77 -4.74
N ASP A 527 -12.73 6.08 -5.87
CA ASP A 527 -13.30 4.75 -6.08
C ASP A 527 -12.39 3.66 -5.47
N GLU A 528 -13.00 2.52 -5.15
CA GLU A 528 -12.34 1.41 -4.47
C GLU A 528 -11.60 1.84 -3.18
N ALA A 529 -12.15 2.84 -2.47
CA ALA A 529 -11.55 3.47 -1.29
C ALA A 529 -11.37 2.51 -0.10
N SER A 530 -12.01 1.34 -0.13
CA SER A 530 -11.78 0.25 0.85
C SER A 530 -10.43 -0.45 0.69
N GLN A 531 -9.74 -0.27 -0.45
CA GLN A 531 -8.41 -0.83 -0.73
C GLN A 531 -7.26 0.12 -0.34
N ILE A 532 -7.57 1.29 0.19
CA ILE A 532 -6.59 2.33 0.51
C ILE A 532 -6.51 2.49 2.03
N GLU A 533 -5.30 2.45 2.58
CA GLU A 533 -5.07 2.76 4.00
C GLU A 533 -5.48 4.20 4.27
N VAL A 534 -6.25 4.43 5.33
CA VAL A 534 -6.86 5.74 5.58
C VAL A 534 -5.81 6.85 5.64
N GLY A 535 -4.62 6.61 6.20
CA GLY A 535 -3.54 7.58 6.29
C GLY A 535 -2.98 8.06 4.95
N ASP A 536 -3.19 7.35 3.84
CA ASP A 536 -2.74 7.78 2.51
C ASP A 536 -3.50 9.01 1.99
N TYR A 537 -4.63 9.37 2.61
CA TYR A 537 -5.36 10.60 2.30
C TYR A 537 -4.75 11.85 2.92
N ILE A 538 -3.93 11.73 3.98
CA ILE A 538 -3.36 12.89 4.69
C ILE A 538 -2.43 13.73 3.79
N PRO A 539 -1.47 13.14 3.05
CA PRO A 539 -0.62 13.90 2.13
C PRO A 539 -1.42 14.68 1.08
N ILE A 540 -2.55 14.12 0.62
CA ILE A 540 -3.43 14.73 -0.38
C ILE A 540 -4.17 15.92 0.23
N ILE A 541 -4.78 15.73 1.40
CA ILE A 541 -5.47 16.82 2.11
C ILE A 541 -4.48 17.95 2.40
N ASN A 542 -3.26 17.63 2.84
CA ASN A 542 -2.24 18.64 3.08
C ASN A 542 -1.83 19.40 1.81
N ARG A 543 -1.59 18.68 0.71
CA ARG A 543 -1.16 19.27 -0.57
C ARG A 543 -2.22 20.19 -1.17
N TYR A 544 -3.48 19.80 -1.08
CA TYR A 544 -4.60 20.50 -1.72
C TYR A 544 -5.50 21.24 -0.73
N GLN A 545 -5.03 21.51 0.49
CA GLN A 545 -5.85 22.14 1.54
C GLN A 545 -6.48 23.47 1.13
N SER A 546 -5.84 24.23 0.23
CA SER A 546 -6.35 25.52 -0.24
C SER A 546 -7.47 25.39 -1.27
N THR A 547 -7.51 24.31 -2.06
CA THR A 547 -8.50 24.10 -3.14
C THR A 547 -9.56 23.06 -2.79
N LEU A 548 -9.22 22.07 -1.96
CA LEU A 548 -10.10 20.95 -1.64
C LEU A 548 -11.37 21.42 -0.94
N ARG A 549 -12.51 20.98 -1.46
CA ARG A 549 -13.84 21.30 -0.98
C ARG A 549 -14.65 20.03 -0.69
N LYS A 550 -14.58 18.98 -1.51
CA LYS A 550 -15.39 17.77 -1.29
C LYS A 550 -14.51 16.53 -1.31
N LEU A 551 -14.72 15.63 -0.35
CA LEU A 551 -14.18 14.27 -0.37
C LEU A 551 -15.34 13.27 -0.49
N VAL A 552 -15.26 12.40 -1.49
CA VAL A 552 -16.23 11.32 -1.70
C VAL A 552 -15.46 10.01 -1.74
N PHE A 553 -15.85 9.06 -0.90
CA PHE A 553 -15.26 7.74 -0.83
C PHE A 553 -16.29 6.70 -1.25
N ILE A 554 -15.96 5.90 -2.26
CA ILE A 554 -16.84 4.86 -2.79
C ILE A 554 -16.06 3.55 -2.73
N GLY A 555 -16.67 2.51 -2.16
CA GLY A 555 -15.96 1.25 -1.94
C GLY A 555 -16.79 0.24 -1.15
N ASP A 556 -16.14 -0.85 -0.74
CA ASP A 556 -16.81 -1.95 -0.06
C ASP A 556 -15.87 -2.67 0.91
N HIS A 557 -16.02 -2.40 2.20
CA HIS A 557 -15.25 -3.03 3.27
C HIS A 557 -15.54 -4.53 3.46
N LYS A 558 -16.50 -5.11 2.72
CA LYS A 558 -16.69 -6.57 2.63
C LYS A 558 -15.94 -7.19 1.45
N GLN A 559 -15.30 -6.40 0.59
CA GLN A 559 -14.36 -6.85 -0.45
C GLN A 559 -12.91 -6.58 -0.01
N LEU A 560 -11.94 -6.47 -0.95
CA LEU A 560 -10.53 -6.35 -0.59
C LEU A 560 -10.26 -5.17 0.36
N ALA A 561 -9.45 -5.47 1.37
CA ALA A 561 -8.93 -4.53 2.35
C ALA A 561 -7.69 -3.79 1.80
N PRO A 562 -7.14 -2.80 2.53
CA PRO A 562 -5.89 -2.18 2.16
C PRO A 562 -4.75 -3.18 1.98
N TYR A 563 -3.86 -2.91 1.03
CA TYR A 563 -2.67 -3.73 0.83
C TYR A 563 -1.88 -3.89 2.13
N GLY A 564 -1.42 -5.11 2.42
CA GLY A 564 -0.67 -5.43 3.64
C GLY A 564 -1.54 -5.77 4.86
N SER A 565 -2.87 -5.69 4.78
CA SER A 565 -3.76 -5.99 5.92
C SER A 565 -3.71 -7.44 6.40
N GLU A 566 -3.22 -8.36 5.55
CA GLU A 566 -3.06 -9.78 5.89
C GLU A 566 -1.93 -9.99 6.89
N ASP A 567 -0.84 -9.25 6.72
CA ASP A 567 0.30 -9.25 7.62
C ASP A 567 0.13 -8.26 8.78
N VAL A 568 -0.62 -7.17 8.54
CA VAL A 568 -0.82 -6.06 9.48
C VAL A 568 -2.31 -5.79 9.66
N LYS A 569 -2.91 -6.49 10.63
CA LYS A 569 -4.37 -6.44 10.87
C LYS A 569 -4.86 -5.07 11.36
N GLU A 570 -3.97 -4.21 11.86
CA GLU A 570 -4.32 -2.86 12.33
C GLU A 570 -4.59 -1.87 11.19
N LEU A 571 -4.28 -2.22 9.93
CA LEU A 571 -4.53 -1.36 8.78
C LEU A 571 -6.03 -1.24 8.51
N GLU A 572 -6.49 0.01 8.45
CA GLU A 572 -7.90 0.37 8.28
C GLU A 572 -8.04 1.22 7.01
N SER A 573 -9.10 0.99 6.22
CA SER A 573 -9.55 1.96 5.23
C SER A 573 -10.48 2.99 5.88
N ILE A 574 -10.96 3.93 5.06
CA ILE A 574 -11.97 4.90 5.50
C ILE A 574 -13.28 4.25 5.96
N PHE A 575 -13.63 3.08 5.43
CA PHE A 575 -14.87 2.37 5.76
C PHE A 575 -14.79 1.57 7.07
N GLU A 576 -13.59 1.37 7.63
CA GLU A 576 -13.42 0.78 8.96
C GLU A 576 -13.52 1.81 10.09
N LYS A 577 -13.61 3.12 9.79
CA LYS A 577 -13.85 4.16 10.80
C LYS A 577 -15.32 4.12 11.26
N ASP A 578 -15.54 3.72 12.51
CA ASP A 578 -16.88 3.49 13.08
C ASP A 578 -17.86 4.65 12.86
N HIS A 579 -17.43 5.89 13.15
CA HIS A 579 -18.28 7.09 13.00
C HIS A 579 -18.61 7.45 11.55
N LEU A 580 -17.76 7.06 10.59
CA LEU A 580 -18.00 7.27 9.16
C LEU A 580 -18.81 6.13 8.55
N CYS A 581 -18.51 4.88 8.94
CA CYS A 581 -19.19 3.68 8.47
C CYS A 581 -20.68 3.72 8.78
N LYS A 582 -21.06 4.19 9.99
CA LYS A 582 -22.46 4.39 10.39
C LYS A 582 -23.22 5.40 9.52
N ARG A 583 -22.50 6.32 8.87
CA ARG A 583 -23.07 7.35 7.99
C ARG A 583 -22.96 6.99 6.50
N ALA A 584 -22.39 5.83 6.17
CA ALA A 584 -22.19 5.43 4.79
C ALA A 584 -23.53 5.10 4.12
N ILE A 585 -23.73 5.64 2.91
CA ILE A 585 -24.92 5.39 2.10
C ILE A 585 -24.71 4.07 1.37
N MET A 586 -25.47 3.03 1.74
CA MET A 586 -25.38 1.73 1.08
C MET A 586 -26.20 1.73 -0.22
N LEU A 587 -25.55 1.37 -1.33
CA LEU A 587 -26.25 1.03 -2.56
C LEU A 587 -26.86 -0.37 -2.39
N ASP A 588 -28.18 -0.47 -2.44
CA ASP A 588 -28.91 -1.64 -1.92
C ASP A 588 -29.35 -2.64 -3.00
N THR A 589 -29.18 -2.32 -4.29
CA THR A 589 -29.70 -3.12 -5.40
C THR A 589 -28.59 -3.49 -6.37
N GLN A 590 -28.36 -4.79 -6.59
CA GLN A 590 -27.36 -5.32 -7.52
C GLN A 590 -27.98 -5.78 -8.84
N TYR A 591 -27.25 -5.53 -9.93
CA TYR A 591 -27.68 -5.80 -11.32
C TYR A 591 -26.78 -6.80 -12.05
N ARG A 592 -25.79 -7.38 -11.37
CA ARG A 592 -24.74 -8.21 -11.98
C ARG A 592 -25.07 -9.68 -11.86
N MET A 593 -25.21 -10.17 -10.63
CA MET A 593 -25.26 -11.59 -10.32
C MET A 593 -26.67 -12.14 -10.56
N PRO A 594 -26.79 -13.38 -11.07
CA PRO A 594 -28.04 -14.13 -11.04
C PRO A 594 -28.67 -14.15 -9.64
N ILE A 595 -30.00 -14.13 -9.58
CA ILE A 595 -30.75 -13.96 -8.32
C ILE A 595 -30.32 -14.95 -7.23
N PRO A 596 -30.12 -16.27 -7.50
CA PRO A 596 -29.69 -17.20 -6.46
C PRO A 596 -28.32 -16.87 -5.85
N ILE A 597 -27.36 -16.46 -6.67
CA ILE A 597 -26.02 -16.08 -6.22
C ILE A 597 -26.09 -14.76 -5.45
N GLY A 598 -26.82 -13.77 -5.98
CA GLY A 598 -27.04 -12.49 -5.32
C GLY A 598 -27.73 -12.62 -3.96
N ALA A 599 -28.77 -13.46 -3.86
CA ALA A 599 -29.47 -13.74 -2.61
C ALA A 599 -28.56 -14.44 -1.58
N PHE A 600 -27.77 -15.43 -2.02
CA PHE A 600 -26.79 -16.09 -1.17
C PHE A 600 -25.78 -15.10 -0.57
N ILE A 601 -25.18 -14.25 -1.43
CA ILE A 601 -24.20 -13.24 -1.03
C ILE A 601 -24.85 -12.20 -0.11
N SER A 602 -26.06 -11.76 -0.43
CA SER A 602 -26.84 -10.84 0.41
C SER A 602 -26.98 -11.37 1.82
N GLN A 603 -27.45 -12.62 1.98
CA GLN A 603 -27.68 -13.22 3.27
C GLN A 603 -26.39 -13.40 4.09
N HIS A 604 -25.33 -13.91 3.46
CA HIS A 604 -24.12 -14.35 4.18
C HIS A 604 -23.06 -13.26 4.36
N VAL A 605 -23.10 -12.18 3.57
CA VAL A 605 -22.09 -11.12 3.58
C VAL A 605 -22.67 -9.75 3.96
N TYR A 606 -23.87 -9.44 3.48
CA TYR A 606 -24.50 -8.11 3.64
C TYR A 606 -25.74 -8.12 4.56
N GLY A 607 -25.95 -9.20 5.32
CA GLY A 607 -27.03 -9.30 6.30
C GLY A 607 -28.44 -9.18 5.70
N GLY A 608 -28.63 -9.68 4.48
CA GLY A 608 -29.93 -9.66 3.78
C GLY A 608 -30.32 -8.32 3.14
N LYS A 609 -29.47 -7.29 3.24
CA LYS A 609 -29.78 -5.92 2.77
C LYS A 609 -29.61 -5.72 1.26
N LEU A 610 -28.90 -6.62 0.57
CA LEU A 610 -28.63 -6.50 -0.86
C LEU A 610 -29.74 -7.16 -1.68
N LYS A 611 -30.50 -6.37 -2.42
CA LYS A 611 -31.56 -6.78 -3.34
C LYS A 611 -30.97 -7.16 -4.69
N SER A 612 -31.62 -8.08 -5.40
CA SER A 612 -31.19 -8.53 -6.73
C SER A 612 -32.20 -8.16 -7.81
N GLN A 613 -31.74 -7.46 -8.84
CA GLN A 613 -32.52 -7.18 -10.05
C GLN A 613 -31.76 -7.75 -11.25
N HIS A 614 -32.10 -8.98 -11.64
CA HIS A 614 -31.42 -9.70 -12.71
C HIS A 614 -32.39 -10.65 -13.42
N PRO A 615 -32.33 -10.82 -14.75
CA PRO A 615 -33.27 -11.67 -15.49
C PRO A 615 -33.14 -13.17 -15.16
N LEU A 616 -31.95 -13.63 -14.76
CA LEU A 616 -31.71 -15.04 -14.44
C LEU A 616 -32.03 -15.36 -12.97
N SER A 617 -33.01 -16.23 -12.76
CA SER A 617 -33.46 -16.74 -11.45
C SER A 617 -33.12 -18.22 -11.19
N SER A 618 -32.59 -18.93 -12.19
CA SER A 618 -32.33 -20.37 -12.10
C SER A 618 -31.08 -20.71 -11.29
N PHE A 619 -31.16 -21.73 -10.42
CA PHE A 619 -29.98 -22.28 -9.72
C PHE A 619 -28.97 -22.96 -10.66
N LYS A 620 -29.32 -23.21 -11.93
CA LYS A 620 -28.37 -23.73 -12.93
C LYS A 620 -27.19 -22.77 -13.20
N THR A 621 -27.30 -21.50 -12.79
CA THR A 621 -26.25 -20.50 -12.97
C THR A 621 -25.04 -20.70 -12.06
N CYS A 622 -25.11 -21.59 -11.06
CA CYS A 622 -23.97 -21.94 -10.21
C CYS A 622 -23.79 -23.46 -10.18
N ARG A 623 -22.63 -23.94 -10.64
CA ARG A 623 -22.30 -25.36 -10.69
C ARG A 623 -21.01 -25.66 -9.95
N PHE A 624 -20.90 -26.87 -9.43
CA PHE A 624 -19.67 -27.43 -8.89
C PHE A 624 -19.23 -28.63 -9.72
N VAL A 625 -17.94 -28.75 -9.97
CA VAL A 625 -17.33 -29.94 -10.58
C VAL A 625 -16.59 -30.68 -9.47
N ASP A 626 -17.03 -31.90 -9.17
CA ASP A 626 -16.32 -32.78 -8.25
C ASP A 626 -15.10 -33.40 -8.95
N VAL A 627 -13.94 -32.86 -8.64
CA VAL A 627 -12.64 -33.30 -9.18
C VAL A 627 -12.14 -34.48 -8.33
N LYS A 628 -12.56 -35.69 -8.71
CA LYS A 628 -12.20 -36.93 -7.99
C LYS A 628 -10.68 -37.13 -7.89
N GLY A 629 -10.22 -37.39 -6.66
CA GLY A 629 -8.80 -37.53 -6.32
C GLY A 629 -7.98 -36.25 -6.51
N SER A 630 -8.63 -35.08 -6.46
CA SER A 630 -7.99 -33.77 -6.34
C SER A 630 -7.02 -33.77 -5.16
N SER A 631 -5.79 -33.35 -5.41
CA SER A 631 -4.72 -33.33 -4.42
C SER A 631 -3.86 -32.08 -4.62
N GLU A 632 -3.78 -31.25 -3.59
CA GLU A 632 -2.94 -30.06 -3.57
C GLU A 632 -1.45 -30.45 -3.53
N MET A 633 -0.63 -29.78 -4.34
CA MET A 633 0.82 -29.94 -4.35
C MET A 633 1.50 -28.60 -4.10
N LYS A 634 2.53 -28.63 -3.26
CA LYS A 634 3.31 -27.44 -2.92
C LYS A 634 4.28 -27.10 -4.04
N ARG A 635 4.28 -25.85 -4.49
CA ARG A 635 5.23 -25.31 -5.49
C ARG A 635 5.84 -24.02 -4.94
N GLY A 636 7.09 -24.11 -4.48
CA GLY A 636 7.72 -23.04 -3.70
C GLY A 636 6.98 -22.81 -2.39
N HIS A 637 6.49 -21.59 -2.16
CA HIS A 637 5.71 -21.20 -0.98
C HIS A 637 4.19 -21.20 -1.21
N SER A 638 3.72 -21.74 -2.34
CA SER A 638 2.31 -21.70 -2.74
C SER A 638 1.86 -23.06 -3.30
N TRP A 639 0.67 -23.15 -3.89
CA TRP A 639 -0.02 -24.41 -4.16
C TRP A 639 -0.51 -24.51 -5.60
N VAL A 640 -0.54 -25.73 -6.13
CA VAL A 640 -1.11 -26.10 -7.44
C VAL A 640 -1.94 -27.37 -7.32
N ASN A 641 -2.85 -27.59 -8.26
CA ASN A 641 -3.66 -28.79 -8.34
C ASN A 641 -3.88 -29.18 -9.81
N ILE A 642 -3.18 -30.22 -10.25
CA ILE A 642 -3.12 -30.61 -11.67
C ILE A 642 -4.47 -31.10 -12.19
N LYS A 643 -5.22 -31.86 -11.37
CA LYS A 643 -6.53 -32.37 -11.80
C LYS A 643 -7.57 -31.26 -11.95
N GLU A 644 -7.50 -30.24 -11.08
CA GLU A 644 -8.33 -29.04 -11.28
C GLU A 644 -7.92 -28.30 -12.56
N VAL A 645 -6.62 -28.18 -12.89
CA VAL A 645 -6.18 -27.60 -14.18
C VAL A 645 -6.84 -28.35 -15.34
N GLN A 646 -6.80 -29.68 -15.35
CA GLN A 646 -7.42 -30.49 -16.41
C GLN A 646 -8.93 -30.21 -16.54
N ALA A 647 -9.65 -30.15 -15.42
CA ALA A 647 -11.08 -29.84 -15.42
C ALA A 647 -11.37 -28.42 -15.93
N VAL A 648 -10.59 -27.43 -15.50
CA VAL A 648 -10.70 -26.03 -15.94
C VAL A 648 -10.49 -25.92 -17.45
N ILE A 649 -9.49 -26.62 -18.00
CA ILE A 649 -9.17 -26.56 -19.43
C ILE A 649 -10.25 -27.24 -20.27
N ALA A 650 -10.82 -28.36 -19.81
CA ALA A 650 -11.96 -28.98 -20.47
C ALA A 650 -13.20 -28.06 -20.50
N LEU A 651 -13.47 -27.35 -19.40
CA LEU A 651 -14.54 -26.33 -19.34
C LEU A 651 -14.24 -25.16 -20.29
N ALA A 652 -13.01 -24.65 -20.27
CA ALA A 652 -12.58 -23.56 -21.14
C ALA A 652 -12.79 -23.92 -22.62
N ARG A 653 -12.39 -25.14 -23.02
CA ARG A 653 -12.61 -25.68 -24.37
C ARG A 653 -14.09 -25.73 -24.74
N THR A 654 -14.93 -26.19 -23.83
CA THR A 654 -16.39 -26.31 -24.06
C THR A 654 -17.05 -24.94 -24.22
N LEU A 655 -16.69 -23.98 -23.37
CA LEU A 655 -17.22 -22.61 -23.44
C LEU A 655 -16.71 -21.87 -24.67
N ASP A 656 -15.44 -22.06 -25.05
CA ASP A 656 -14.85 -21.48 -26.25
C ASP A 656 -15.53 -22.03 -27.53
N ALA A 657 -15.70 -23.35 -27.62
CA ALA A 657 -16.44 -23.99 -28.71
C ALA A 657 -17.90 -23.49 -28.81
N SER A 658 -18.50 -23.16 -27.67
CA SER A 658 -19.85 -22.58 -27.59
C SER A 658 -19.88 -21.06 -27.80
N LYS A 659 -18.74 -20.42 -28.12
CA LYS A 659 -18.56 -18.96 -28.26
C LYS A 659 -19.04 -18.16 -27.04
N MET A 660 -18.91 -18.74 -25.85
CA MET A 660 -19.32 -18.12 -24.59
C MET A 660 -18.16 -17.34 -23.99
N SER A 661 -18.39 -16.06 -23.65
CA SER A 661 -17.36 -15.25 -23.00
C SER A 661 -17.12 -15.71 -21.56
N PHE A 662 -15.92 -16.22 -21.28
CA PHE A 662 -15.53 -16.67 -19.95
C PHE A 662 -14.20 -16.06 -19.49
N LYS A 663 -14.02 -16.01 -18.17
CA LYS A 663 -12.74 -15.77 -17.49
C LYS A 663 -12.53 -16.81 -16.38
N ILE A 664 -11.28 -17.10 -16.04
CA ILE A 664 -10.86 -18.08 -15.05
C ILE A 664 -10.26 -17.34 -13.85
N ILE A 665 -10.66 -17.72 -12.64
CA ILE A 665 -10.15 -17.16 -11.39
C ILE A 665 -9.58 -18.30 -10.53
N THR A 666 -8.39 -18.10 -9.98
CA THR A 666 -7.82 -19.03 -8.99
C THR A 666 -7.06 -18.28 -7.90
N PRO A 667 -7.10 -18.72 -6.63
CA PRO A 667 -6.44 -17.98 -5.56
C PRO A 667 -4.90 -17.93 -5.62
N TYR A 668 -4.27 -18.87 -6.33
CA TYR A 668 -2.83 -19.10 -6.23
C TYR A 668 -2.12 -18.78 -7.56
N ASP A 669 -1.14 -17.88 -7.54
CA ASP A 669 -0.40 -17.48 -8.74
C ASP A 669 0.31 -18.62 -9.49
N PRO A 670 0.89 -19.64 -8.81
CA PRO A 670 1.42 -20.81 -9.52
C PRO A 670 0.33 -21.59 -10.27
N GLN A 671 -0.88 -21.71 -9.70
CA GLN A 671 -2.02 -22.33 -10.39
C GLN A 671 -2.43 -21.50 -11.61
N ARG A 672 -2.55 -20.18 -11.45
CA ARG A 672 -2.85 -19.25 -12.57
C ARG A 672 -1.85 -19.44 -13.70
N SER A 673 -0.56 -19.42 -13.37
CA SER A 673 0.52 -19.58 -14.36
C SER A 673 0.47 -20.94 -15.06
N MET A 674 0.12 -22.00 -14.33
CA MET A 674 -0.03 -23.35 -14.90
C MET A 674 -1.23 -23.44 -15.84
N ILE A 675 -2.37 -22.84 -15.48
CA ILE A 675 -3.56 -22.76 -16.35
C ILE A 675 -3.24 -21.96 -17.62
N GLU A 676 -2.61 -20.79 -17.50
CA GLU A 676 -2.22 -19.97 -18.67
C GLU A 676 -1.29 -20.73 -19.64
N ASN A 677 -0.31 -21.44 -19.10
CA ASN A 677 0.60 -22.25 -19.92
C ASN A 677 -0.13 -23.40 -20.62
N GLN A 678 -1.07 -24.06 -19.94
CA GLN A 678 -1.87 -25.13 -20.53
C GLN A 678 -2.81 -24.60 -21.62
N LEU A 679 -3.45 -23.44 -21.42
CA LEU A 679 -4.26 -22.78 -22.45
C LEU A 679 -3.43 -22.49 -23.71
N LYS A 680 -2.20 -21.98 -23.54
CA LYS A 680 -1.27 -21.73 -24.66
C LYS A 680 -0.89 -23.01 -25.41
N GLN A 681 -0.56 -24.07 -24.67
CA GLN A 681 -0.18 -25.37 -25.26
C GLN A 681 -1.33 -25.97 -26.09
N GLU A 682 -2.55 -25.81 -25.63
CA GLU A 682 -3.75 -26.30 -26.33
C GLU A 682 -4.31 -25.33 -27.37
N LYS A 683 -3.60 -24.22 -27.65
CA LYS A 683 -4.01 -23.18 -28.60
C LYS A 683 -5.40 -22.58 -28.30
N LEU A 684 -5.80 -22.58 -27.02
CA LEU A 684 -7.01 -21.90 -26.56
C LEU A 684 -6.72 -20.41 -26.31
N PRO A 685 -7.76 -19.55 -26.28
CA PRO A 685 -7.60 -18.17 -25.84
C PRO A 685 -6.97 -18.14 -24.44
N HIS A 686 -5.86 -17.42 -24.32
CA HIS A 686 -5.07 -17.37 -23.08
C HIS A 686 -4.81 -15.94 -22.59
N GLU A 687 -4.77 -14.97 -23.51
CA GLU A 687 -4.63 -13.56 -23.17
C GLU A 687 -5.91 -13.03 -22.51
N ASP A 688 -5.78 -12.28 -21.41
CA ASP A 688 -6.91 -11.75 -20.62
C ASP A 688 -7.93 -12.82 -20.16
N LYS A 689 -7.48 -14.08 -19.95
CA LYS A 689 -8.36 -15.20 -19.57
C LYS A 689 -8.21 -15.73 -18.15
N CYS A 690 -7.01 -15.73 -17.55
CA CYS A 690 -6.80 -16.33 -16.24
C CYS A 690 -6.19 -15.35 -15.23
N PHE A 691 -6.78 -15.28 -14.03
CA PHE A 691 -6.43 -14.27 -13.04
C PHE A 691 -6.34 -14.86 -11.65
N ASN A 692 -5.57 -14.18 -10.80
CA ASN A 692 -5.72 -14.34 -9.37
C ASN A 692 -6.85 -13.42 -8.87
N VAL A 693 -7.33 -13.67 -7.66
CA VAL A 693 -8.50 -12.95 -7.13
C VAL A 693 -8.26 -11.44 -7.04
N ASP A 694 -7.04 -11.02 -6.70
CA ASP A 694 -6.70 -9.60 -6.52
C ASP A 694 -6.64 -8.86 -7.85
N SER A 695 -5.98 -9.45 -8.85
CA SER A 695 -5.86 -8.84 -10.17
C SER A 695 -7.18 -8.81 -10.93
N PHE A 696 -8.17 -9.61 -10.51
CA PHE A 696 -9.51 -9.61 -11.10
C PHE A 696 -10.46 -8.55 -10.49
N GLN A 697 -10.09 -7.85 -9.42
CA GLN A 697 -11.00 -6.87 -8.83
C GLN A 697 -11.35 -5.75 -9.82
N GLY A 698 -12.63 -5.36 -9.82
CA GLY A 698 -13.19 -4.38 -10.77
C GLY A 698 -13.56 -4.98 -12.12
N ASN A 699 -13.06 -6.18 -12.46
CA ASN A 699 -13.46 -6.91 -13.66
C ASN A 699 -14.69 -7.79 -13.40
N GLU A 700 -15.36 -8.14 -14.49
CA GLU A 700 -16.53 -9.01 -14.51
C GLU A 700 -16.56 -9.77 -15.84
N ALA A 701 -17.20 -10.94 -15.87
CA ALA A 701 -17.41 -11.70 -17.09
C ALA A 701 -18.77 -12.39 -17.07
N ASP A 702 -19.28 -12.76 -18.24
CA ASP A 702 -20.53 -13.51 -18.34
C ASP A 702 -20.43 -14.84 -17.60
N TYR A 703 -19.39 -15.61 -17.91
CA TYR A 703 -19.12 -16.89 -17.26
C TYR A 703 -17.79 -16.87 -16.53
N ILE A 704 -17.78 -17.42 -15.31
CA ILE A 704 -16.59 -17.52 -14.46
C ILE A 704 -16.29 -19.00 -14.18
N ILE A 705 -15.06 -19.42 -14.42
CA ILE A 705 -14.55 -20.72 -13.96
C ILE A 705 -13.62 -20.48 -12.77
N ILE A 706 -13.81 -21.21 -11.67
CA ILE A 706 -12.98 -21.11 -10.47
C ILE A 706 -12.24 -22.43 -10.23
N SER A 707 -10.95 -22.36 -9.95
CA SER A 707 -10.17 -23.47 -9.36
C SER A 707 -9.78 -23.11 -7.92
N LEU A 708 -10.26 -23.88 -6.94
CA LEU A 708 -9.99 -23.64 -5.51
C LEU A 708 -8.62 -24.12 -5.07
N VAL A 709 -8.04 -25.08 -5.79
CA VAL A 709 -6.72 -25.69 -5.58
C VAL A 709 -6.62 -26.56 -4.33
N ARG A 710 -7.05 -26.02 -3.18
CA ARG A 710 -6.94 -26.68 -1.89
C ARG A 710 -7.89 -27.86 -1.78
N SER A 711 -7.40 -28.93 -1.18
CA SER A 711 -8.12 -30.18 -0.92
C SER A 711 -7.96 -30.68 0.52
N ASP A 712 -7.02 -30.14 1.29
CA ASP A 712 -6.71 -30.58 2.66
C ASP A 712 -6.86 -29.49 3.73
N LYS A 713 -6.46 -28.23 3.45
CA LYS A 713 -6.64 -27.13 4.41
C LYS A 713 -7.37 -25.96 3.76
N LEU A 714 -8.10 -25.19 4.57
CA LEU A 714 -8.86 -24.03 4.10
C LEU A 714 -8.02 -23.06 3.25
N GLY A 715 -6.78 -22.78 3.69
CA GLY A 715 -5.89 -21.86 2.99
C GLY A 715 -6.58 -20.53 2.71
N PHE A 716 -6.61 -20.14 1.43
CA PHE A 716 -7.23 -18.91 0.96
C PHE A 716 -8.71 -18.75 1.33
N LEU A 717 -9.45 -19.85 1.53
CA LEU A 717 -10.87 -19.81 1.88
C LEU A 717 -11.15 -19.23 3.28
N GLN A 718 -10.11 -19.01 4.09
CA GLN A 718 -10.21 -18.28 5.36
C GLN A 718 -10.48 -16.78 5.13
N GLU A 719 -10.04 -16.22 4.01
CA GLU A 719 -10.16 -14.80 3.68
C GLU A 719 -11.52 -14.47 3.08
N SER A 720 -12.52 -14.30 3.94
CA SER A 720 -13.93 -14.06 3.56
C SER A 720 -14.11 -12.92 2.54
N ARG A 721 -13.35 -11.82 2.67
CA ARG A 721 -13.35 -10.67 1.76
C ARG A 721 -12.95 -11.05 0.33
N ARG A 722 -11.88 -11.85 0.20
CA ARG A 722 -11.38 -12.33 -1.10
C ARG A 722 -12.28 -13.40 -1.70
N VAL A 723 -12.86 -14.26 -0.88
CA VAL A 723 -13.85 -15.23 -1.35
C VAL A 723 -15.13 -14.52 -1.83
N ASN A 724 -15.59 -13.48 -1.14
CA ASN A 724 -16.69 -12.63 -1.60
C ASN A 724 -16.36 -11.97 -2.95
N VAL A 725 -15.15 -11.42 -3.12
CA VAL A 725 -14.65 -10.94 -4.42
C VAL A 725 -14.75 -12.05 -5.48
N MET A 726 -14.20 -13.22 -5.22
CA MET A 726 -14.16 -14.35 -6.16
C MET A 726 -15.56 -14.81 -6.62
N LEU A 727 -16.53 -14.90 -5.70
CA LEU A 727 -17.88 -15.40 -5.98
C LEU A 727 -18.81 -14.38 -6.66
N THR A 728 -18.41 -13.10 -6.74
CA THR A 728 -19.28 -11.99 -7.19
C THR A 728 -18.88 -11.39 -8.54
N ARG A 729 -18.22 -12.21 -9.38
CA ARG A 729 -17.64 -11.79 -10.67
C ARG A 729 -18.42 -12.20 -11.91
N CYS A 730 -19.37 -13.14 -11.79
CA CYS A 730 -20.16 -13.63 -12.90
C CYS A 730 -21.41 -12.76 -13.16
N LYS A 731 -21.77 -12.58 -14.43
CA LYS A 731 -23.05 -11.98 -14.85
C LYS A 731 -24.11 -13.05 -15.17
N ARG A 732 -23.70 -14.15 -15.79
CA ARG A 732 -24.62 -15.20 -16.28
C ARG A 732 -24.46 -16.51 -15.52
N GLY A 733 -23.24 -16.92 -15.23
CA GLY A 733 -23.02 -18.13 -14.43
C GLY A 733 -21.59 -18.40 -14.00
N MET A 734 -21.43 -19.35 -13.09
CA MET A 734 -20.16 -19.71 -12.48
C MET A 734 -20.04 -21.23 -12.30
N VAL A 735 -18.85 -21.76 -12.60
CA VAL A 735 -18.49 -23.16 -12.32
C VAL A 735 -17.30 -23.20 -11.38
N ILE A 736 -17.41 -23.96 -10.28
CA ILE A 736 -16.34 -24.12 -9.28
C ILE A 736 -15.78 -25.54 -9.37
N CYS A 737 -14.52 -25.66 -9.77
CA CYS A 737 -13.74 -26.90 -9.77
C CYS A 737 -13.09 -27.11 -8.40
N THR A 738 -13.42 -28.21 -7.74
CA THR A 738 -12.89 -28.55 -6.41
C THR A 738 -13.18 -30.01 -6.03
N SER A 739 -12.68 -30.47 -4.89
CA SER A 739 -13.10 -31.74 -4.29
C SER A 739 -14.41 -31.57 -3.53
N ARG A 740 -15.41 -32.41 -3.84
CA ARG A 740 -16.68 -32.41 -3.11
C ARG A 740 -16.49 -32.73 -1.64
N HIS A 741 -15.67 -33.72 -1.34
CA HIS A 741 -15.33 -34.09 0.04
C HIS A 741 -14.77 -32.88 0.79
N PHE A 742 -13.80 -32.17 0.21
CA PHE A 742 -13.18 -30.99 0.84
C PHE A 742 -14.21 -29.91 1.17
N VAL A 743 -15.11 -29.57 0.24
CA VAL A 743 -16.13 -28.53 0.44
C VAL A 743 -17.19 -28.94 1.47
N GLN A 744 -17.56 -30.22 1.51
CA GLN A 744 -18.58 -30.73 2.43
C GLN A 744 -18.05 -31.05 3.85
N SER A 745 -16.73 -31.22 4.02
CA SER A 745 -16.10 -31.45 5.33
C SER A 745 -15.27 -30.24 5.79
N ILE A 746 -14.05 -30.09 5.29
CA ILE A 746 -13.04 -29.14 5.78
C ILE A 746 -13.46 -27.70 5.50
N ALA A 747 -13.96 -27.42 4.31
CA ALA A 747 -14.38 -26.10 3.86
C ALA A 747 -15.87 -25.79 4.09
N LYS A 748 -16.60 -26.65 4.83
CA LYS A 748 -18.03 -26.50 5.10
C LYS A 748 -18.40 -25.13 5.69
N GLY A 749 -17.58 -24.63 6.62
CA GLY A 749 -17.79 -23.34 7.28
C GLY A 749 -17.42 -22.11 6.44
N SER A 750 -16.68 -22.29 5.34
CA SER A 750 -16.29 -21.19 4.45
C SER A 750 -17.48 -20.69 3.63
N LEU A 751 -17.35 -19.50 3.03
CA LEU A 751 -18.39 -18.95 2.16
C LEU A 751 -18.67 -19.87 0.93
N VAL A 752 -17.65 -20.57 0.41
CA VAL A 752 -17.84 -21.55 -0.67
C VAL A 752 -18.59 -22.80 -0.18
N GLY A 753 -18.29 -23.30 1.01
CA GLY A 753 -19.00 -24.44 1.61
C GLY A 753 -20.48 -24.14 1.83
N LYS A 754 -20.79 -22.95 2.36
CA LYS A 754 -22.16 -22.47 2.53
C LYS A 754 -22.88 -22.31 1.18
N LEU A 755 -22.18 -21.84 0.14
CA LEU A 755 -22.74 -21.74 -1.20
C LEU A 755 -23.08 -23.13 -1.75
N ALA A 756 -22.16 -24.09 -1.64
CA ALA A 756 -22.37 -25.48 -2.07
C ALA A 756 -23.59 -26.13 -1.38
N ALA A 757 -23.75 -25.89 -0.07
CA ALA A 757 -24.93 -26.33 0.67
C ALA A 757 -26.21 -25.66 0.18
N THR A 758 -26.16 -24.37 -0.17
CA THR A 758 -27.32 -23.59 -0.64
C THR A 758 -27.79 -24.02 -2.03
N VAL A 759 -26.87 -24.30 -2.95
CA VAL A 759 -27.23 -24.74 -4.31
C VAL A 759 -27.61 -26.22 -4.39
N GLY A 760 -27.21 -27.01 -3.39
CA GLY A 760 -27.60 -28.40 -3.20
C GLY A 760 -26.98 -29.40 -4.18
N GLU A 761 -27.40 -30.65 -4.05
CA GLU A 761 -26.84 -31.80 -4.77
C GLU A 761 -26.95 -31.72 -6.29
N LYS A 762 -28.05 -31.15 -6.79
CA LYS A 762 -28.31 -30.99 -8.23
C LYS A 762 -27.35 -30.02 -8.93
N ALA A 763 -26.54 -29.28 -8.19
CA ALA A 763 -25.52 -28.39 -8.73
C ALA A 763 -24.17 -29.07 -8.98
N TRP A 764 -23.95 -30.28 -8.44
CA TRP A 764 -22.71 -31.04 -8.59
C TRP A 764 -22.69 -31.83 -9.90
N MET A 765 -21.56 -31.76 -10.59
CA MET A 765 -21.26 -32.52 -11.80
C MET A 765 -20.02 -33.38 -11.57
N GLU A 766 -20.02 -34.60 -12.09
CA GLU A 766 -18.82 -35.44 -12.04
C GLU A 766 -17.76 -34.95 -13.03
N SER A 767 -16.48 -34.94 -12.61
CA SER A 767 -15.37 -34.56 -13.49
C SER A 767 -15.30 -35.35 -14.79
N LYS A 768 -15.62 -36.65 -14.78
CA LYS A 768 -15.66 -37.49 -16.00
C LYS A 768 -16.62 -36.92 -17.05
N ARG A 769 -17.79 -36.43 -16.63
CA ARG A 769 -18.75 -35.82 -17.55
C ARG A 769 -18.16 -34.56 -18.18
N VAL A 770 -17.48 -33.73 -17.40
CA VAL A 770 -16.83 -32.51 -17.90
C VAL A 770 -15.66 -32.82 -18.83
N LEU A 771 -14.86 -33.84 -18.51
CA LEU A 771 -13.66 -34.20 -19.27
C LEU A 771 -13.98 -34.88 -20.62
N TYR A 772 -15.08 -35.63 -20.71
CA TYR A 772 -15.34 -36.52 -21.85
C TYR A 772 -16.62 -36.23 -22.65
N SER A 773 -17.62 -35.52 -22.09
CA SER A 773 -18.91 -35.35 -22.77
C SER A 773 -19.07 -34.07 -23.59
N ASN A 774 -18.09 -33.14 -23.54
CA ASN A 774 -18.19 -31.79 -24.11
C ASN A 774 -19.52 -31.05 -23.78
N ALA A 775 -20.22 -31.49 -22.74
CA ALA A 775 -21.54 -30.95 -22.40
C ALA A 775 -21.38 -29.57 -21.77
N ASN A 776 -22.12 -28.60 -22.30
CA ASN A 776 -22.18 -27.26 -21.73
C ASN A 776 -22.72 -27.34 -20.28
N PRO A 777 -21.95 -26.89 -19.27
CA PRO A 777 -22.35 -27.02 -17.86
C PRO A 777 -23.59 -26.17 -17.48
N PHE A 778 -23.99 -25.23 -18.34
CA PHE A 778 -25.10 -24.32 -18.13
C PHE A 778 -26.39 -24.68 -18.86
N ASN A 779 -26.39 -25.74 -19.68
CA ASN A 779 -27.59 -26.24 -20.37
C ASN A 779 -28.37 -27.23 -19.48
#